data_AF-A0A194X277-F1
#
_entry.id   AF-A0A194X277-F1
#
_cell.length_a   1.000
_cell.length_b   1.000
_cell.length_c   1.000
_cell.angle_alpha   90.00
_cell.angle_beta   90.00
_cell.angle_gamma   90.00
#
_symmetry.space_group_name_H-M   'P 1'
#
loop_
_entity.id
_entity.type
_entity.pdbx_description
1 polymer ?
#
loop_
_entity_poly.entity_id
_entity_poly.type
_entity_poly.pdbx_seq_one_letter_code
_entity_poly.pdbx_strand_id
1 'polypeptide(L)'
;MSKRSFARSELGDSIDLDKVLRPRRHQRSVEGASDSITTDPDNLMDNWYLSALEIRRQRDSKDLRDRAFWLARKSLDPGQVEIKGSWRYYRNRDQKSWKQTGLTRRARDAFGSSIKFPAYGEDIEFSDTYRLWLEGRKLEFLNTLYTHYAVGNFIPEEVIWRLFRCLASELIPKSESWDDAPEYLVESPNTIWQIGKCVFQTITRGRFWSEEYNALSPVDNGEKFGEYKQKVLQKHYSKNLMKYVLACVSADPTKRYFRSELLEHIEKVLSVFEGTYQPAHFDESFLSPYTPTNQLIPYDLTREEGEVYEALLEIVEERKKHAGDGKQRIPRIVVVTDLAKDYDDLLAMMCLKELHRLGVVHIEGFVANLMPPDRRALFGRGALDSLGYPDIKIAVGTIGDSKRALDQHSHEFDNTEDFMATPDRLKDLPDGQELMKEIFTDAVEKKYGITILTISSLMDLAKFAEDHGELLKKGLSNVVLQGGYRIIKGRLTADFAAQNNKFDEEGATVFHEFMQDNNIPSCAWTKVAAQAVPIYNTLFEYLDQTRHPLGPYLRKVQVTQDLNFYERACSDHPYAPYMTQDWYVGTKSTWFAAGHEPDEPYPMGEDMIPYFTKVVAYDALAAVGSSGQDVLDKFGIVKPIVKRQDVDDETHRLVGIPAVKETEDQPGLPQEENFDADKMGLVITALLKGSILAKQQRL
;
A
#
# COMPACT_ATOMS: atom_id res chain seq x y z
N MET A 1 -31.87 17.57 39.54
CA MET A 1 -30.59 17.27 38.87
C MET A 1 -30.68 17.82 37.46
N SER A 2 -29.92 18.88 37.20
CA SER A 2 -30.06 19.76 36.03
C SER A 2 -29.44 19.13 34.78
N LYS A 3 -30.22 19.04 33.70
CA LYS A 3 -29.75 18.68 32.35
C LYS A 3 -28.84 19.80 31.84
N ARG A 4 -27.55 19.51 31.62
CA ARG A 4 -26.65 20.42 30.92
C ARG A 4 -27.01 20.41 29.43
N SER A 5 -27.41 21.58 28.93
CA SER A 5 -27.52 21.87 27.51
C SER A 5 -26.12 21.94 26.89
N PHE A 6 -25.86 21.13 25.87
CA PHE A 6 -24.74 21.35 24.96
C PHE A 6 -25.03 22.64 24.18
N ALA A 7 -24.26 23.69 24.49
CA ALA A 7 -24.26 24.92 23.73
C ALA A 7 -23.68 24.63 22.34
N ARG A 8 -24.44 24.98 21.30
CA ARG A 8 -23.96 25.08 19.92
C ARG A 8 -22.79 26.07 19.89
N SER A 9 -21.59 25.57 19.59
CA SER A 9 -20.49 26.41 19.12
C SER A 9 -20.88 26.94 17.75
N GLU A 10 -20.96 28.26 17.63
CA GLU A 10 -20.94 28.92 16.33
C GLU A 10 -19.65 28.51 15.60
N LEU A 11 -19.80 28.02 14.37
CA LEU A 11 -18.69 27.65 13.50
C LEU A 11 -17.88 28.91 13.18
N GLY A 12 -16.82 29.15 13.96
CA GLY A 12 -15.65 29.85 13.46
C GLY A 12 -15.01 29.00 12.37
N ASP A 13 -14.47 29.65 11.34
CA ASP A 13 -13.79 29.06 10.19
C ASP A 13 -12.89 27.89 10.60
N SER A 14 -13.43 26.66 10.58
CA SER A 14 -12.63 25.47 10.81
C SER A 14 -11.73 25.35 9.60
N ILE A 15 -10.43 25.57 9.81
CA ILE A 15 -9.41 25.25 8.84
C ILE A 15 -9.62 23.79 8.46
N ASP A 16 -10.12 23.57 7.24
CA ASP A 16 -10.15 22.28 6.59
C ASP A 16 -8.67 21.89 6.39
N LEU A 17 -8.13 21.20 7.40
CA LEU A 17 -6.75 20.77 7.45
C LEU A 17 -6.44 19.90 6.24
N ASP A 18 -7.39 19.20 5.63
CA ASP A 18 -7.17 18.50 4.37
C ASP A 18 -7.17 19.44 3.15
N LYS A 19 -7.89 20.57 3.12
CA LYS A 19 -7.66 21.63 2.10
C LYS A 19 -6.35 22.40 2.29
N VAL A 20 -5.75 22.33 3.47
CA VAL A 20 -4.46 22.98 3.80
C VAL A 20 -3.29 22.01 3.69
N LEU A 21 -3.49 20.72 3.96
CA LEU A 21 -2.51 19.63 3.97
C LEU A 21 -2.58 18.73 2.71
N ARG A 22 -3.68 18.78 1.93
CA ARG A 22 -3.57 18.42 0.51
C ARG A 22 -2.51 19.33 -0.10
N PRO A 23 -1.54 18.80 -0.87
CA PRO A 23 -0.59 19.63 -1.57
C PRO A 23 -1.36 20.66 -2.43
N ARG A 24 -1.42 21.91 -1.99
CA ARG A 24 -1.96 23.00 -2.79
C ARG A 24 -1.01 23.21 -3.97
N ARG A 25 -1.29 22.53 -5.07
CA ARG A 25 -0.82 22.93 -6.39
C ARG A 25 -1.44 24.30 -6.68
N HIS A 26 -0.60 25.33 -6.68
CA HIS A 26 -0.76 26.69 -7.22
C HIS A 26 -0.57 27.80 -6.19
N GLN A 27 0.68 28.24 -6.06
CA GLN A 27 1.02 29.63 -6.32
C GLN A 27 2.18 29.65 -7.32
N ARG A 28 1.90 30.04 -8.57
CA ARG A 28 2.93 30.34 -9.58
C ARG A 28 3.50 31.73 -9.30
N SER A 29 4.81 31.81 -9.20
CA SER A 29 5.59 32.79 -9.98
C SER A 29 7.01 32.26 -10.22
N VAL A 30 7.20 31.79 -11.46
CA VAL A 30 8.40 31.49 -12.27
C VAL A 30 9.65 32.28 -11.80
N GLU A 31 10.87 31.71 -11.62
CA GLU A 31 11.68 30.90 -12.55
C GLU A 31 12.45 29.73 -11.89
N GLY A 32 12.34 28.53 -12.49
CA GLY A 32 13.44 27.53 -12.52
C GLY A 32 13.38 26.35 -11.53
N ALA A 33 12.38 25.47 -11.68
CA ALA A 33 12.32 24.07 -11.20
C ALA A 33 12.50 23.80 -9.68
N SER A 34 11.38 23.46 -9.01
CA SER A 34 11.40 22.75 -7.72
C SER A 34 10.03 22.17 -7.30
N ASP A 35 8.89 22.71 -7.76
CA ASP A 35 7.64 22.51 -7.00
C ASP A 35 6.64 21.48 -7.56
N SER A 36 7.04 20.61 -8.50
CA SER A 36 6.10 19.64 -9.10
C SER A 36 6.60 18.20 -9.20
N ILE A 37 7.33 17.71 -8.21
CA ILE A 37 7.39 16.26 -7.99
C ILE A 37 6.34 15.87 -6.96
N THR A 38 5.42 15.01 -7.37
CA THR A 38 4.30 14.47 -6.58
C THR A 38 4.80 13.95 -5.23
N THR A 39 4.07 14.23 -4.15
CA THR A 39 4.28 13.61 -2.85
C THR A 39 4.13 12.10 -2.99
N ASP A 40 5.18 11.39 -2.59
CA ASP A 40 5.27 9.93 -2.60
C ASP A 40 4.59 9.36 -1.35
N PRO A 41 3.63 8.43 -1.50
CA PRO A 41 3.01 7.74 -0.36
C PRO A 41 4.00 6.96 0.53
N ASP A 42 5.19 6.60 0.03
CA ASP A 42 6.22 5.89 0.81
C ASP A 42 7.16 6.80 1.60
N ASN A 43 6.98 8.13 1.48
CA ASN A 43 7.71 9.20 2.14
C ASN A 43 9.09 8.83 2.69
N LEU A 44 10.00 8.41 1.79
CA LEU A 44 11.37 8.01 2.14
C LEU A 44 12.19 9.13 2.80
N MET A 45 11.69 10.38 2.75
CA MET A 45 12.26 11.55 3.41
C MET A 45 12.38 11.40 4.92
N ASP A 46 11.62 10.48 5.54
CA ASP A 46 11.53 10.35 7.01
C ASP A 46 12.17 9.06 7.53
N ASN A 47 12.64 8.18 6.65
CA ASN A 47 13.38 6.97 7.04
C ASN A 47 14.85 7.24 7.40
N TRP A 48 15.33 8.49 7.32
CA TRP A 48 16.74 8.83 7.55
C TRP A 48 17.17 8.60 9.00
N TYR A 49 16.31 8.92 9.97
CA TYR A 49 16.62 8.78 11.40
C TYR A 49 16.68 7.30 11.79
N LEU A 50 15.68 6.52 11.37
CA LEU A 50 15.67 5.06 11.54
C LEU A 50 16.87 4.42 10.84
N SER A 51 17.22 4.86 9.63
CA SER A 51 18.40 4.39 8.92
C SER A 51 19.69 4.72 9.68
N ALA A 52 19.79 5.92 10.27
CA ALA A 52 20.94 6.30 11.08
C ALA A 52 21.07 5.43 12.34
N LEU A 53 19.96 5.18 13.04
CA LEU A 53 19.93 4.28 14.21
C LEU A 53 20.29 2.85 13.83
N GLU A 54 19.74 2.35 12.72
CA GLU A 54 20.00 0.99 12.25
C GLU A 54 21.46 0.81 11.83
N ILE A 55 22.10 1.79 11.17
CA ILE A 55 23.53 1.70 10.85
C ILE A 55 24.38 1.68 12.13
N ARG A 56 24.01 2.47 13.15
CA ARG A 56 24.69 2.43 14.47
C ARG A 56 24.52 1.07 15.13
N ARG A 57 23.30 0.54 15.14
CA ARG A 57 22.99 -0.81 15.65
C ARG A 57 23.84 -1.86 14.92
N GLN A 58 23.93 -1.80 13.60
CA GLN A 58 24.71 -2.75 12.79
C GLN A 58 26.21 -2.71 13.09
N ARG A 59 26.77 -1.52 13.33
CA ARG A 59 28.17 -1.36 13.77
C ARG A 59 28.42 -2.04 15.11
N ASP A 60 27.54 -1.79 16.07
CA ASP A 60 27.72 -2.20 17.47
C ASP A 60 27.15 -3.61 17.74
N SER A 61 26.49 -4.21 16.74
CA SER A 61 25.89 -5.54 16.83
C SER A 61 26.94 -6.63 17.06
N LYS A 62 26.58 -7.59 17.91
CA LYS A 62 27.34 -8.83 18.08
C LYS A 62 27.04 -9.84 16.97
N ASP A 63 25.97 -9.65 16.22
CA ASP A 63 25.63 -10.49 15.06
C ASP A 63 26.62 -10.20 13.93
N LEU A 64 27.27 -11.26 13.43
CA LEU A 64 28.24 -11.17 12.34
C LEU A 64 27.61 -10.70 11.03
N ARG A 65 26.33 -10.99 10.79
CA ARG A 65 25.61 -10.57 9.57
C ARG A 65 25.40 -9.06 9.56
N ASP A 66 24.88 -8.50 10.66
CA ASP A 66 24.71 -7.07 10.84
C ASP A 66 26.04 -6.32 10.66
N ARG A 67 27.08 -6.83 11.33
CA ARG A 67 28.41 -6.23 11.26
C ARG A 67 29.02 -6.33 9.87
N ALA A 68 28.77 -7.41 9.13
CA ALA A 68 29.20 -7.56 7.75
C ALA A 68 28.55 -6.52 6.83
N PHE A 69 27.25 -6.22 7.01
CA PHE A 69 26.59 -5.15 6.26
C PHE A 69 27.23 -3.78 6.50
N TRP A 70 27.58 -3.47 7.75
CA TRP A 70 28.29 -2.23 8.08
C TRP A 70 29.70 -2.20 7.48
N LEU A 71 30.46 -3.29 7.61
CA LEU A 71 31.83 -3.40 7.06
C LEU A 71 31.85 -3.28 5.53
N ALA A 72 30.88 -3.86 4.83
CA ALA A 72 30.78 -3.78 3.37
C ALA A 72 30.53 -2.34 2.87
N ARG A 73 29.87 -1.48 3.66
CA ARG A 73 29.77 -0.05 3.34
C ARG A 73 31.05 0.69 3.70
N LYS A 74 31.63 0.37 4.86
CA LYS A 74 32.85 1.00 5.37
C LYS A 74 34.06 0.71 4.47
N SER A 75 34.15 -0.47 3.87
CA SER A 75 35.24 -0.83 2.93
C SER A 75 35.26 0.04 1.68
N LEU A 76 34.11 0.62 1.30
CA LEU A 76 34.00 1.53 0.17
C LEU A 76 34.18 3.01 0.57
N ASP A 77 34.51 3.30 1.83
CA ASP A 77 34.70 4.70 2.24
C ASP A 77 35.88 5.35 1.51
N PRO A 78 35.76 6.65 1.18
CA PRO A 78 36.84 7.50 0.70
C PRO A 78 38.20 7.22 1.35
N GLY A 79 39.22 6.96 0.53
CA GLY A 79 40.60 6.73 0.96
C GLY A 79 40.91 5.32 1.48
N GLN A 80 39.92 4.42 1.54
CA GLN A 80 40.17 3.01 1.91
C GLN A 80 40.50 2.12 0.70
N VAL A 81 40.17 2.57 -0.52
CA VAL A 81 40.34 1.78 -1.74
C VAL A 81 41.42 2.38 -2.64
N GLU A 82 42.33 1.54 -3.12
CA GLU A 82 43.33 1.94 -4.10
C GLU A 82 42.66 2.23 -5.46
N ILE A 83 42.84 3.46 -5.96
CA ILE A 83 42.28 3.86 -7.26
C ILE A 83 43.13 3.29 -8.39
N LYS A 84 42.66 2.18 -8.96
CA LYS A 84 43.35 1.44 -10.03
C LYS A 84 43.22 2.04 -11.43
N GLY A 85 42.57 3.18 -11.65
CA GLY A 85 42.40 3.75 -12.99
C GLY A 85 41.63 5.06 -13.06
N SER A 86 41.26 5.46 -14.28
CA SER A 86 40.42 6.63 -14.53
C SER A 86 39.52 6.46 -15.76
N TRP A 87 38.39 7.14 -15.74
CA TRP A 87 37.56 7.29 -16.92
C TRP A 87 38.23 8.19 -17.96
N ARG A 88 38.15 7.78 -19.22
CA ARG A 88 38.56 8.58 -20.37
C ARG A 88 37.31 8.97 -21.15
N TYR A 89 37.08 10.27 -21.26
CA TYR A 89 35.95 10.85 -21.97
C TYR A 89 36.30 11.20 -23.41
N TYR A 90 35.38 10.93 -24.32
CA TYR A 90 35.48 11.22 -25.76
C TYR A 90 34.44 12.27 -26.13
N ARG A 91 34.82 13.56 -26.04
CA ARG A 91 33.92 14.71 -26.26
C ARG A 91 33.13 14.67 -27.57
N ASN A 92 33.67 14.04 -28.61
CA ASN A 92 33.04 14.00 -29.94
C ASN A 92 32.03 12.85 -30.09
N ARG A 93 31.82 12.03 -29.05
CA ARG A 93 31.05 10.79 -29.12
C ARG A 93 30.12 10.58 -27.94
N ASP A 94 30.04 11.53 -27.01
CA ASP A 94 29.25 11.43 -25.78
C ASP A 94 29.45 10.07 -25.08
N GLN A 95 30.71 9.65 -25.02
CA GLN A 95 31.13 8.33 -24.57
C GLN A 95 32.31 8.43 -23.60
N LYS A 96 32.38 7.50 -22.66
CA LYS A 96 33.55 7.27 -21.80
C LYS A 96 33.95 5.80 -21.76
N SER A 97 35.22 5.55 -21.50
CA SER A 97 35.79 4.20 -21.32
C SER A 97 36.72 4.18 -20.12
N TRP A 98 36.73 3.09 -19.36
CA TRP A 98 37.64 2.95 -18.22
C TRP A 98 39.08 2.65 -18.68
N LYS A 99 40.06 3.29 -18.04
CA LYS A 99 41.50 3.08 -18.27
C LYS A 99 42.18 2.72 -16.96
N GLN A 100 42.54 1.46 -16.81
CA GLN A 100 43.31 0.98 -15.67
C GLN A 100 44.78 1.45 -15.73
N THR A 101 45.29 1.91 -14.60
CA THR A 101 46.68 2.32 -14.38
C THR A 101 47.60 1.09 -14.43
N GLY A 102 48.75 1.21 -15.07
CA GLY A 102 49.76 0.13 -15.11
C GLY A 102 49.57 -0.95 -16.19
N LEU A 103 48.45 -1.02 -16.91
CA LEU A 103 48.26 -2.01 -17.98
C LEU A 103 48.88 -1.60 -19.32
N THR A 104 49.64 -2.53 -19.92
CA THR A 104 50.20 -2.39 -21.29
C THR A 104 49.10 -2.40 -22.35
N ARG A 105 49.36 -1.83 -23.54
CA ARG A 105 48.36 -1.70 -24.61
C ARG A 105 47.76 -3.04 -25.04
N ARG A 106 48.53 -4.14 -25.02
CA ARG A 106 48.05 -5.50 -25.38
C ARG A 106 47.14 -6.11 -24.31
N ALA A 107 47.36 -5.82 -23.02
CA ALA A 107 46.48 -6.29 -21.97
C ALA A 107 45.10 -5.60 -22.04
N ARG A 108 45.06 -4.31 -22.43
CA ARG A 108 43.81 -3.54 -22.50
C ARG A 108 42.74 -4.15 -23.40
N ASP A 109 43.14 -4.71 -24.53
CA ASP A 109 42.18 -5.28 -25.50
C ASP A 109 41.53 -6.58 -24.97
N ALA A 110 42.11 -7.24 -23.96
CA ALA A 110 41.59 -8.45 -23.34
C ALA A 110 40.65 -8.17 -22.13
N PHE A 111 40.77 -7.00 -21.48
CA PHE A 111 40.06 -6.67 -20.22
C PHE A 111 38.85 -5.74 -20.41
N GLY A 112 38.10 -5.86 -21.50
CA GLY A 112 36.84 -5.12 -21.66
C GLY A 112 36.97 -3.60 -21.88
N SER A 113 38.17 -3.07 -22.19
CA SER A 113 38.37 -1.62 -22.46
C SER A 113 37.65 -1.09 -23.72
N SER A 114 36.92 -1.95 -24.43
CA SER A 114 36.02 -1.60 -25.53
C SER A 114 34.61 -1.23 -25.10
N ILE A 115 34.21 -1.48 -23.83
CA ILE A 115 32.88 -1.11 -23.35
C ILE A 115 32.86 0.41 -23.19
N LYS A 116 31.90 1.03 -23.87
CA LYS A 116 31.72 2.47 -23.87
C LYS A 116 30.40 2.79 -23.21
N PHE A 117 30.46 3.68 -22.23
CA PHE A 117 29.29 4.18 -21.53
C PHE A 117 28.93 5.56 -22.06
N PRO A 118 27.65 5.94 -22.05
CA PRO A 118 27.25 7.32 -22.28
C PRO A 118 27.98 8.28 -21.33
N ALA A 119 28.30 9.47 -21.81
CA ALA A 119 28.88 10.54 -21.01
C ALA A 119 28.47 11.90 -21.55
N TYR A 120 28.27 12.85 -20.65
CA TYR A 120 27.98 14.23 -20.99
C TYR A 120 29.23 15.10 -20.87
N GLY A 121 29.27 16.24 -21.57
CA GLY A 121 30.48 17.08 -21.64
C GLY A 121 30.98 17.58 -20.27
N GLU A 122 30.05 17.83 -19.36
CA GLU A 122 30.29 18.29 -17.98
C GLU A 122 30.70 17.18 -17.01
N ASP A 123 30.47 15.90 -17.34
CA ASP A 123 30.83 14.77 -16.47
C ASP A 123 32.35 14.68 -16.25
N ILE A 124 33.16 15.23 -17.17
CA ILE A 124 34.62 15.23 -17.05
C ILE A 124 35.06 15.96 -15.78
N GLU A 125 34.52 17.15 -15.55
CA GLU A 125 34.91 18.00 -14.42
C GLU A 125 34.41 17.39 -13.10
N PHE A 126 33.18 16.89 -13.08
CA PHE A 126 32.63 16.20 -11.91
C PHE A 126 33.39 14.91 -11.59
N SER A 127 33.76 14.11 -12.59
CA SER A 127 34.52 12.86 -12.38
C SER A 127 35.94 13.14 -11.87
N ASP A 128 36.63 14.14 -12.43
CA ASP A 128 37.95 14.54 -11.94
C ASP A 128 37.87 15.09 -10.51
N THR A 129 36.82 15.86 -10.18
CA THR A 129 36.57 16.33 -8.82
C THR A 129 36.24 15.16 -7.89
N TYR A 130 35.39 14.22 -8.32
CA TYR A 130 35.01 13.02 -7.56
C TYR A 130 36.20 12.10 -7.26
N ARG A 131 37.26 12.12 -8.06
CA ARG A 131 38.51 11.42 -7.71
C ARG A 131 39.06 11.88 -6.36
N LEU A 132 39.00 13.18 -6.04
CA LEU A 132 39.40 13.69 -4.73
C LEU A 132 38.59 13.05 -3.59
N TRP A 133 37.29 12.83 -3.83
CA TRP A 133 36.44 12.10 -2.89
C TRP A 133 36.90 10.66 -2.73
N LEU A 134 37.09 9.91 -3.82
CA LEU A 134 37.58 8.53 -3.76
C LEU A 134 38.95 8.40 -3.07
N GLU A 135 39.84 9.39 -3.22
CA GLU A 135 41.15 9.47 -2.57
C GLU A 135 41.09 9.79 -1.06
N GLY A 136 39.91 10.06 -0.50
CA GLY A 136 39.77 10.46 0.91
C GLY A 136 39.97 11.96 1.16
N ARG A 137 40.22 12.75 0.12
CA ARG A 137 40.45 14.21 0.18
C ARG A 137 39.12 14.98 0.19
N LYS A 138 38.22 14.62 1.11
CA LYS A 138 36.83 15.14 1.19
C LYS A 138 36.74 16.66 1.28
N LEU A 139 37.60 17.29 2.08
CA LEU A 139 37.60 18.74 2.24
C LEU A 139 37.99 19.45 0.94
N GLU A 140 38.96 18.90 0.21
CA GLU A 140 39.39 19.45 -1.07
C GLU A 140 38.34 19.25 -2.16
N PHE A 141 37.69 18.09 -2.16
CA PHE A 141 36.51 17.82 -2.99
C PHE A 141 35.42 18.88 -2.78
N LEU A 142 34.99 19.09 -1.52
CA LEU A 142 33.97 20.08 -1.19
C LEU A 142 34.42 21.50 -1.56
N ASN A 143 35.66 21.88 -1.23
CA ASN A 143 36.18 23.20 -1.56
C ASN A 143 36.20 23.44 -3.08
N THR A 144 36.57 22.43 -3.87
CA THR A 144 36.59 22.52 -5.34
C THR A 144 35.18 22.74 -5.88
N LEU A 145 34.21 21.91 -5.47
CA LEU A 145 32.82 22.04 -5.89
C LEU A 145 32.22 23.41 -5.52
N TYR A 146 32.41 23.84 -4.27
CA TYR A 146 31.88 25.12 -3.81
C TYR A 146 32.57 26.31 -4.47
N THR A 147 33.87 26.22 -4.76
CA THR A 147 34.59 27.30 -5.46
C THR A 147 34.09 27.45 -6.90
N HIS A 148 33.79 26.35 -7.57
CA HIS A 148 33.40 26.38 -8.99
C HIS A 148 31.92 26.67 -9.19
N TYR A 149 31.05 26.13 -8.33
CA TYR A 149 29.61 26.10 -8.59
C TYR A 149 28.73 26.78 -7.55
N ALA A 150 29.26 27.19 -6.38
CA ALA A 150 28.40 27.79 -5.37
C ALA A 150 27.92 29.18 -5.78
N VAL A 151 26.63 29.43 -5.59
CA VAL A 151 26.02 30.75 -5.62
C VAL A 151 25.73 31.14 -4.17
N GLY A 152 26.57 31.98 -3.61
CA GLY A 152 26.56 32.29 -2.18
C GLY A 152 27.07 31.13 -1.34
N ASN A 153 26.20 30.53 -0.52
CA ASN A 153 26.58 29.44 0.41
C ASN A 153 26.08 28.05 -0.02
N PHE A 154 25.51 27.94 -1.22
CA PHE A 154 24.86 26.73 -1.74
C PHE A 154 25.22 26.51 -3.20
N ILE A 155 25.21 25.25 -3.63
CA ILE A 155 25.35 24.88 -5.04
C ILE A 155 23.93 24.80 -5.61
N PRO A 156 23.63 25.41 -6.77
CA PRO A 156 22.30 25.32 -7.37
C PRO A 156 21.83 23.87 -7.54
N GLU A 157 20.55 23.60 -7.29
CA GLU A 157 20.00 22.23 -7.33
C GLU A 157 20.25 21.53 -8.67
N GLU A 158 20.11 22.24 -9.79
CA GLU A 158 20.42 21.71 -11.13
C GLU A 158 21.84 21.11 -11.19
N VAL A 159 22.82 21.82 -10.62
CA VAL A 159 24.22 21.39 -10.59
C VAL A 159 24.37 20.16 -9.68
N ILE A 160 23.63 20.09 -8.57
CA ILE A 160 23.61 18.90 -7.72
C ILE A 160 23.03 17.69 -8.48
N TRP A 161 21.97 17.86 -9.26
CA TRP A 161 21.44 16.78 -10.09
C TRP A 161 22.42 16.31 -11.17
N ARG A 162 23.14 17.24 -11.82
CA ARG A 162 24.21 16.88 -12.79
C ARG A 162 25.36 16.15 -12.12
N LEU A 163 25.80 16.57 -10.93
CA LEU A 163 26.76 15.84 -10.11
C LEU A 163 26.23 14.44 -9.82
N PHE A 164 24.99 14.32 -9.33
CA PHE A 164 24.38 13.04 -8.99
C PHE A 164 24.30 12.10 -10.20
N ARG A 165 23.86 12.61 -11.37
CA ARG A 165 23.87 11.89 -12.66
C ARG A 165 25.27 11.38 -12.98
N CYS A 166 26.27 12.27 -12.93
CA CYS A 166 27.65 11.92 -13.23
C CYS A 166 28.09 10.76 -12.34
N LEU A 167 27.96 10.90 -11.01
CA LEU A 167 28.35 9.86 -10.06
C LEU A 167 27.65 8.52 -10.30
N ALA A 168 26.33 8.53 -10.54
CA ALA A 168 25.57 7.30 -10.85
C ALA A 168 26.04 6.68 -12.18
N SER A 169 26.36 7.50 -13.17
CA SER A 169 26.87 7.04 -14.47
C SER A 169 28.29 6.48 -14.39
N GLU A 170 29.09 6.81 -13.37
CA GLU A 170 30.43 6.23 -13.14
C GLU A 170 30.36 4.77 -12.72
N LEU A 171 29.21 4.30 -12.22
CA LEU A 171 29.00 2.90 -11.91
C LEU A 171 28.82 2.07 -13.17
N ILE A 172 29.35 0.84 -13.14
CA ILE A 172 29.30 -0.16 -14.19
C ILE A 172 28.21 -1.16 -13.82
N PRO A 173 27.19 -1.37 -14.67
CA PRO A 173 26.20 -2.41 -14.43
C PRO A 173 26.87 -3.76 -14.19
N LYS A 174 26.36 -4.53 -13.21
CA LYS A 174 26.97 -5.81 -12.85
C LYS A 174 27.07 -6.77 -14.05
N SER A 175 26.08 -6.75 -14.95
CA SER A 175 26.05 -7.50 -16.21
C SER A 175 27.11 -7.11 -17.23
N GLU A 176 27.69 -5.91 -17.09
CA GLU A 176 28.72 -5.35 -17.97
C GLU A 176 30.09 -5.25 -17.29
N SER A 177 30.21 -5.72 -16.05
CA SER A 177 31.47 -5.76 -15.31
C SER A 177 32.38 -6.89 -15.79
N TRP A 178 33.69 -6.71 -15.65
CA TRP A 178 34.71 -7.73 -15.94
C TRP A 178 35.30 -8.29 -14.63
N ASP A 179 35.96 -9.45 -14.69
CA ASP A 179 36.40 -10.22 -13.50
C ASP A 179 37.28 -9.43 -12.52
N ASP A 180 38.00 -8.41 -13.00
CA ASP A 180 38.88 -7.55 -12.20
C ASP A 180 38.38 -6.09 -12.10
N ALA A 181 37.09 -5.84 -12.35
CA ALA A 181 36.51 -4.52 -12.22
C ALA A 181 36.63 -4.04 -10.76
N PRO A 182 37.14 -2.82 -10.50
CA PRO A 182 37.23 -2.32 -9.14
C PRO A 182 35.86 -2.29 -8.47
N GLU A 183 35.74 -2.87 -7.28
CA GLU A 183 34.45 -3.03 -6.57
C GLU A 183 33.72 -1.69 -6.38
N TYR A 184 34.46 -0.60 -6.16
CA TYR A 184 33.89 0.75 -6.03
C TYR A 184 33.27 1.32 -7.31
N LEU A 185 33.51 0.70 -8.47
CA LEU A 185 32.88 1.04 -9.74
C LEU A 185 31.75 0.09 -10.10
N VAL A 186 31.72 -1.12 -9.56
CA VAL A 186 30.66 -2.08 -9.91
C VAL A 186 29.37 -1.66 -9.20
N GLU A 187 28.28 -1.64 -9.96
CA GLU A 187 26.96 -1.34 -9.43
C GLU A 187 26.59 -2.34 -8.33
N SER A 188 26.31 -1.80 -7.15
CA SER A 188 25.80 -2.53 -6.00
C SER A 188 25.03 -1.57 -5.08
N PRO A 189 24.18 -2.08 -4.18
CA PRO A 189 23.55 -1.24 -3.17
C PRO A 189 24.55 -0.42 -2.34
N ASN A 190 25.80 -0.90 -2.15
CA ASN A 190 26.80 -0.18 -1.35
C ASN A 190 27.52 0.92 -2.15
N THR A 191 27.71 0.76 -3.46
CA THR A 191 28.26 1.84 -4.30
C THR A 191 27.23 2.94 -4.53
N ILE A 192 25.94 2.59 -4.67
CA ILE A 192 24.82 3.57 -4.65
C ILE A 192 24.81 4.36 -3.33
N TRP A 193 25.02 3.68 -2.21
CA TRP A 193 25.11 4.33 -0.90
C TRP A 193 26.27 5.33 -0.80
N GLN A 194 27.44 5.01 -1.37
CA GLN A 194 28.59 5.93 -1.40
C GLN A 194 28.31 7.17 -2.25
N ILE A 195 27.58 7.03 -3.35
CA ILE A 195 27.12 8.17 -4.16
C ILE A 195 26.16 9.03 -3.34
N GLY A 196 25.16 8.42 -2.71
CA GLY A 196 24.24 9.11 -1.81
C GLY A 196 24.95 9.88 -0.71
N LYS A 197 25.96 9.26 -0.07
CA LYS A 197 26.81 9.91 0.95
C LYS A 197 27.59 11.10 0.39
N CYS A 198 28.15 10.97 -0.82
CA CYS A 198 28.88 12.04 -1.49
C CYS A 198 27.97 13.24 -1.77
N VAL A 199 26.78 13.01 -2.33
CA VAL A 199 25.81 14.07 -2.60
C VAL A 199 25.28 14.67 -1.29
N PHE A 200 24.99 13.84 -0.28
CA PHE A 200 24.58 14.29 1.05
C PHE A 200 25.62 15.23 1.68
N GLN A 201 26.88 14.83 1.74
CA GLN A 201 27.95 15.70 2.26
C GLN A 201 28.15 16.95 1.41
N THR A 202 27.87 16.90 0.11
CA THR A 202 27.89 18.09 -0.74
C THR A 202 26.81 19.07 -0.29
N ILE A 203 25.54 18.66 -0.23
CA ILE A 203 24.42 19.55 0.11
C ILE A 203 24.46 20.03 1.57
N THR A 204 25.08 19.28 2.48
CA THR A 204 25.25 19.67 3.90
C THR A 204 26.60 20.32 4.21
N ARG A 205 27.49 20.50 3.23
CA ARG A 205 28.88 20.98 3.43
C ARG A 205 29.67 20.14 4.45
N GLY A 206 29.45 18.83 4.43
CA GLY A 206 30.07 17.87 5.34
C GLY A 206 29.46 17.82 6.74
N ARG A 207 28.41 18.60 7.02
CA ARG A 207 27.70 18.54 8.31
C ARG A 207 26.82 17.30 8.40
N PHE A 208 26.42 16.95 9.63
CA PHE A 208 25.48 15.86 9.94
C PHE A 208 25.93 14.49 9.43
N TRP A 209 27.25 14.27 9.31
CA TRP A 209 27.80 12.96 9.00
C TRP A 209 28.74 12.50 10.10
N SER A 210 28.51 11.31 10.65
CA SER A 210 29.45 10.68 11.58
C SER A 210 30.39 9.77 10.82
N GLU A 211 31.67 10.13 10.77
CA GLU A 211 32.72 9.29 10.19
C GLU A 211 32.95 8.00 11.00
N GLU A 212 32.69 8.07 12.31
CA GLU A 212 32.82 6.96 13.25
C GLU A 212 31.78 5.86 12.98
N TYR A 213 30.50 6.25 12.90
CA TYR A 213 29.40 5.32 12.62
C TYR A 213 29.20 5.06 11.13
N ASN A 214 29.83 5.86 10.28
CA ASN A 214 29.59 5.90 8.85
C ASN A 214 28.11 6.08 8.50
N ALA A 215 27.46 7.04 9.17
CA ALA A 215 26.03 7.27 9.09
C ALA A 215 25.69 8.75 9.25
N LEU A 216 24.48 9.13 8.86
CA LEU A 216 23.91 10.43 9.17
C LEU A 216 23.86 10.63 10.69
N SER A 217 24.33 11.79 11.17
CA SER A 217 24.25 12.19 12.57
C SER A 217 22.98 13.03 12.81
N PRO A 218 22.08 12.64 13.72
CA PRO A 218 20.85 13.39 13.98
C PRO A 218 21.13 14.76 14.61
N VAL A 219 22.34 14.97 15.15
CA VAL A 219 22.78 16.23 15.73
C VAL A 219 24.17 16.58 15.23
N ASP A 220 24.40 17.84 14.88
CA ASP A 220 25.70 18.41 14.55
C ASP A 220 25.85 19.77 15.24
N ASN A 221 26.87 19.92 16.10
CA ASN A 221 27.09 21.14 16.88
C ASN A 221 25.87 21.63 17.68
N GLY A 222 25.07 20.69 18.20
CA GLY A 222 23.86 21.00 18.98
C GLY A 222 22.61 21.31 18.15
N GLU A 223 22.74 21.44 16.83
CA GLU A 223 21.60 21.59 15.91
C GLU A 223 21.09 20.21 15.48
N LYS A 224 19.78 20.01 15.46
CA LYS A 224 19.13 18.78 14.96
C LYS A 224 19.08 18.78 13.43
N PHE A 225 19.30 17.62 12.80
CA PHE A 225 19.26 17.50 11.35
C PHE A 225 17.89 17.85 10.77
N GLY A 226 16.79 17.44 11.42
CA GLY A 226 15.43 17.81 11.00
C GLY A 226 15.23 19.33 10.93
N GLU A 227 15.64 20.05 11.97
CA GLU A 227 15.58 21.52 11.98
C GLU A 227 16.45 22.16 10.89
N TYR A 228 17.69 21.68 10.73
CA TYR A 228 18.59 22.16 9.67
C TYR A 228 18.03 21.86 8.28
N LYS A 229 17.46 20.67 8.08
CA LYS A 229 16.79 20.26 6.84
C LYS A 229 15.69 21.26 6.49
N GLN A 230 14.78 21.56 7.42
CA GLN A 230 13.68 22.49 7.18
C GLN A 230 14.15 23.95 7.02
N LYS A 231 15.02 24.43 7.91
CA LYS A 231 15.43 25.84 7.96
C LYS A 231 16.46 26.21 6.89
N VAL A 232 17.23 25.25 6.40
CA VAL A 232 18.36 25.48 5.49
C VAL A 232 18.21 24.69 4.20
N LEU A 233 18.15 23.35 4.24
CA LEU A 233 18.16 22.55 3.01
C LEU A 233 16.90 22.76 2.16
N GLN A 234 15.72 22.69 2.75
CA GLN A 234 14.43 22.83 2.04
C GLN A 234 14.16 24.26 1.53
N LYS A 235 14.99 25.24 1.89
CA LYS A 235 14.95 26.59 1.26
C LYS A 235 15.71 26.66 -0.06
N HIS A 236 16.60 25.69 -0.31
CA HIS A 236 17.52 25.71 -1.45
C HIS A 236 17.41 24.47 -2.34
N TYR A 237 16.85 23.38 -1.81
CA TYR A 237 16.73 22.11 -2.49
C TYR A 237 15.30 21.57 -2.37
N SER A 238 14.79 21.03 -3.46
CA SER A 238 13.48 20.39 -3.53
C SER A 238 13.40 19.19 -2.59
N LYS A 239 12.18 18.89 -2.14
CA LYS A 239 11.90 17.66 -1.39
C LYS A 239 12.30 16.41 -2.18
N ASN A 240 12.24 16.47 -3.52
CA ASN A 240 12.59 15.36 -4.37
C ASN A 240 14.09 15.04 -4.36
N LEU A 241 14.96 16.06 -4.48
CA LEU A 241 16.41 15.83 -4.37
C LEU A 241 16.74 15.18 -3.03
N MET A 242 16.18 15.73 -1.95
CA MET A 242 16.37 15.18 -0.61
C MET A 242 15.90 13.71 -0.51
N LYS A 243 14.74 13.38 -1.10
CA LYS A 243 14.22 12.00 -1.13
C LYS A 243 15.22 11.04 -1.75
N TYR A 244 15.75 11.40 -2.93
CA TYR A 244 16.67 10.54 -3.67
C TYR A 244 18.01 10.36 -2.95
N VAL A 245 18.53 11.44 -2.36
CA VAL A 245 19.76 11.40 -1.56
C VAL A 245 19.56 10.52 -0.31
N LEU A 246 18.48 10.74 0.44
CA LEU A 246 18.20 10.01 1.69
C LEU A 246 17.92 8.52 1.47
N ALA A 247 17.21 8.17 0.40
CA ALA A 247 16.98 6.78 0.02
C ALA A 247 18.29 6.06 -0.36
N CYS A 248 19.20 6.72 -1.07
CA CYS A 248 20.52 6.14 -1.38
C CYS A 248 21.31 5.84 -0.10
N VAL A 249 21.22 6.68 0.93
CA VAL A 249 21.91 6.47 2.21
C VAL A 249 21.15 5.58 3.20
N SER A 250 20.05 4.93 2.80
CA SER A 250 19.28 4.03 3.66
C SER A 250 20.12 2.87 4.22
N ALA A 251 19.85 2.49 5.46
CA ALA A 251 20.49 1.32 6.09
C ALA A 251 20.12 0.01 5.38
N ASP A 252 18.87 -0.07 4.93
CA ASP A 252 18.30 -1.22 4.24
C ASP A 252 18.71 -1.20 2.76
N PRO A 253 19.51 -2.17 2.28
CA PRO A 253 19.94 -2.20 0.89
C PRO A 253 18.79 -2.40 -0.10
N THR A 254 17.66 -2.95 0.34
CA THR A 254 16.48 -3.20 -0.51
C THR A 254 15.67 -1.92 -0.78
N LYS A 255 15.86 -0.88 0.05
CA LYS A 255 15.22 0.43 -0.11
C LYS A 255 16.05 1.43 -0.94
N ARG A 256 17.25 1.03 -1.36
CA ARG A 256 18.12 1.87 -2.21
C ARG A 256 17.73 1.67 -3.66
N TYR A 257 17.83 2.73 -4.45
CA TYR A 257 17.59 2.66 -5.88
C TYR A 257 18.64 1.83 -6.62
N PHE A 258 18.22 1.22 -7.71
CA PHE A 258 19.14 0.72 -8.73
C PHE A 258 19.74 1.88 -9.53
N ARG A 259 20.90 1.66 -10.14
CA ARG A 259 21.56 2.67 -10.98
C ARG A 259 20.66 3.14 -12.13
N SER A 260 19.97 2.21 -12.77
CA SER A 260 19.06 2.51 -13.89
C SER A 260 17.90 3.40 -13.46
N GLU A 261 17.29 3.12 -12.30
CA GLU A 261 16.19 3.91 -11.74
C GLU A 261 16.65 5.33 -11.37
N LEU A 262 17.84 5.45 -10.76
CA LEU A 262 18.43 6.75 -10.47
C LEU A 262 18.66 7.54 -11.75
N LEU A 263 19.34 6.95 -12.74
CA LEU A 263 19.65 7.65 -13.98
C LEU A 263 18.36 8.06 -14.71
N GLU A 264 17.38 7.16 -14.86
CA GLU A 264 16.10 7.48 -15.48
C GLU A 264 15.41 8.66 -14.80
N HIS A 265 15.36 8.66 -13.46
CA HIS A 265 14.77 9.76 -12.72
C HIS A 265 15.56 11.06 -12.86
N ILE A 266 16.89 11.01 -12.75
CA ILE A 266 17.73 12.21 -12.82
C ILE A 266 17.63 12.84 -14.21
N GLU A 267 17.63 12.06 -15.28
CA GLU A 267 17.44 12.57 -16.65
C GLU A 267 16.07 13.23 -16.81
N LYS A 268 15.02 12.65 -16.23
CA LYS A 268 13.70 13.27 -16.20
C LYS A 268 13.72 14.62 -15.47
N VAL A 269 14.41 14.73 -14.33
CA VAL A 269 14.55 16.00 -13.60
C VAL A 269 15.35 17.02 -14.39
N LEU A 270 16.49 16.63 -14.97
CA LEU A 270 17.33 17.52 -15.77
C LEU A 270 16.59 18.02 -17.01
N SER A 271 15.77 17.18 -17.65
CA SER A 271 14.92 17.62 -18.76
C SER A 271 13.90 18.70 -18.35
N VAL A 272 13.51 18.79 -17.07
CA VAL A 272 12.69 19.90 -16.53
C VAL A 272 13.51 21.19 -16.47
N PHE A 273 14.74 21.13 -15.93
CA PHE A 273 15.63 22.28 -15.87
C PHE A 273 15.98 22.83 -17.26
N GLU A 274 16.15 21.93 -18.22
CA GLU A 274 16.41 22.27 -19.64
C GLU A 274 15.16 22.78 -20.38
N GLY A 275 13.97 22.71 -19.77
CA GLY A 275 12.70 23.11 -20.37
C GLY A 275 12.22 22.17 -21.49
N THR A 276 12.76 20.96 -21.58
CA THR A 276 12.40 19.94 -22.57
C THR A 276 11.32 18.97 -22.06
N TYR A 277 11.16 18.89 -20.73
CA TYR A 277 10.09 18.12 -20.10
C TYR A 277 8.75 18.87 -20.16
N GLN A 278 7.79 18.29 -20.87
CA GLN A 278 6.37 18.56 -20.62
C GLN A 278 5.90 17.51 -19.62
N PRO A 279 5.54 17.87 -18.38
CA PRO A 279 4.86 16.93 -17.50
C PRO A 279 3.69 16.34 -18.25
N ALA A 280 3.47 15.02 -18.13
CA ALA A 280 2.15 14.48 -18.40
C ALA A 280 1.18 15.39 -17.65
N HIS A 281 0.32 16.09 -18.40
CA HIS A 281 -0.59 17.08 -17.85
C HIS A 281 -1.35 16.34 -16.75
N PHE A 282 -1.05 16.62 -15.48
CA PHE A 282 -1.83 16.02 -14.41
C PHE A 282 -3.18 16.67 -14.55
N ASP A 283 -4.10 15.90 -15.10
CA ASP A 283 -5.39 16.43 -15.43
C ASP A 283 -6.12 16.68 -14.12
N GLU A 284 -6.12 17.93 -13.65
CA GLU A 284 -6.91 18.32 -12.48
C GLU A 284 -8.40 18.01 -12.68
N SER A 285 -8.83 17.66 -13.91
CA SER A 285 -10.14 17.08 -14.17
C SER A 285 -10.42 15.77 -13.42
N PHE A 286 -9.43 15.03 -12.91
CA PHE A 286 -9.69 13.80 -12.15
C PHE A 286 -10.48 14.06 -10.86
N LEU A 287 -10.27 15.22 -10.23
CA LEU A 287 -11.06 15.67 -9.07
C LEU A 287 -12.27 16.52 -9.47
N SER A 288 -12.47 16.77 -10.76
CA SER A 288 -13.65 17.51 -11.20
C SER A 288 -14.91 16.69 -10.91
N PRO A 289 -16.02 17.36 -10.55
CA PRO A 289 -17.30 16.69 -10.41
C PRO A 289 -17.65 15.95 -11.70
N TYR A 290 -18.03 14.69 -11.57
CA TYR A 290 -18.52 13.90 -12.68
C TYR A 290 -19.94 14.34 -13.06
N THR A 291 -20.21 14.37 -14.36
CA THR A 291 -21.59 14.54 -14.86
C THR A 291 -22.08 13.18 -15.36
N PRO A 292 -23.05 12.55 -14.66
CA PRO A 292 -23.62 11.27 -15.04
C PRO A 292 -24.08 11.20 -16.49
N THR A 293 -23.60 10.22 -17.27
CA THR A 293 -24.14 9.96 -18.62
C THR A 293 -25.28 8.93 -18.60
N ASN A 294 -25.39 8.19 -17.50
CA ASN A 294 -26.46 7.21 -17.25
C ASN A 294 -27.20 7.54 -15.95
N GLN A 295 -28.54 7.41 -15.97
CA GLN A 295 -29.41 7.68 -14.82
C GLN A 295 -29.14 6.79 -13.59
N LEU A 296 -28.50 5.64 -13.79
CA LEU A 296 -28.12 4.76 -12.69
C LEU A 296 -26.89 5.26 -11.92
N ILE A 297 -26.16 6.25 -12.44
CA ILE A 297 -24.94 6.78 -11.81
C ILE A 297 -25.30 7.95 -10.91
N PRO A 298 -24.94 7.92 -9.61
CA PRO A 298 -25.18 9.03 -8.72
C PRO A 298 -24.44 10.31 -9.12
N TYR A 299 -25.04 11.46 -8.81
CA TYR A 299 -24.35 12.76 -8.81
C TYR A 299 -23.38 12.86 -7.63
N ASP A 300 -22.47 13.85 -7.66
CA ASP A 300 -21.46 14.15 -6.62
C ASP A 300 -20.31 13.13 -6.49
N LEU A 301 -20.12 12.28 -7.50
CA LEU A 301 -18.91 11.50 -7.70
C LEU A 301 -17.81 12.36 -8.34
N THR A 302 -16.54 12.02 -8.09
CA THR A 302 -15.43 12.54 -8.90
C THR A 302 -15.46 11.93 -10.30
N ARG A 303 -14.76 12.54 -11.26
CA ARG A 303 -14.65 12.00 -12.62
C ARG A 303 -14.20 10.54 -12.65
N GLU A 304 -13.13 10.21 -11.92
CA GLU A 304 -12.62 8.83 -11.84
C GLU A 304 -13.64 7.87 -11.22
N GLU A 305 -14.32 8.30 -10.16
CA GLU A 305 -15.38 7.51 -9.54
C GLU A 305 -16.54 7.28 -10.51
N GLY A 306 -16.96 8.29 -11.27
CA GLY A 306 -17.98 8.15 -12.31
C GLY A 306 -17.57 7.22 -13.46
N GLU A 307 -16.30 7.28 -13.88
CA GLU A 307 -15.75 6.38 -14.91
C GLU A 307 -15.75 4.90 -14.44
N VAL A 308 -15.61 4.63 -13.13
CA VAL A 308 -15.84 3.27 -12.58
C VAL A 308 -17.27 2.80 -12.85
N TYR A 309 -18.29 3.64 -12.63
CA TYR A 309 -19.68 3.27 -12.88
C TYR A 309 -19.95 3.00 -14.35
N GLU A 310 -19.41 3.83 -15.26
CA GLU A 310 -19.56 3.61 -16.69
C GLU A 310 -18.96 2.25 -17.10
N ALA A 311 -17.76 1.94 -16.63
CA ALA A 311 -17.12 0.65 -16.88
C ALA A 311 -17.93 -0.54 -16.33
N LEU A 312 -18.55 -0.41 -15.15
CA LEU A 312 -19.42 -1.45 -14.58
C LEU A 312 -20.71 -1.63 -15.41
N LEU A 313 -21.32 -0.55 -15.86
CA LEU A 313 -22.52 -0.60 -16.70
C LEU A 313 -22.22 -1.19 -18.09
N GLU A 314 -21.06 -0.88 -18.67
CA GLU A 314 -20.58 -1.52 -19.90
C GLU A 314 -20.50 -3.04 -19.75
N ILE A 315 -19.96 -3.53 -18.62
CA ILE A 315 -19.90 -4.97 -18.31
C ILE A 315 -21.30 -5.57 -18.24
N VAL A 316 -22.23 -4.91 -17.54
CA VAL A 316 -23.61 -5.37 -17.41
C VAL A 316 -24.29 -5.46 -18.78
N GLU A 317 -24.13 -4.46 -19.64
CA GLU A 317 -24.66 -4.49 -21.00
C GLU A 317 -24.01 -5.58 -21.85
N GLU A 318 -22.70 -5.81 -21.72
CA GLU A 318 -22.04 -6.91 -22.42
C GLU A 318 -22.56 -8.27 -21.96
N ARG A 319 -22.74 -8.48 -20.65
CA ARG A 319 -23.34 -9.72 -20.12
C ARG A 319 -24.76 -9.94 -20.64
N LYS A 320 -25.57 -8.89 -20.75
CA LYS A 320 -26.93 -8.96 -21.32
C LYS A 320 -26.95 -9.41 -22.78
N LYS A 321 -26.00 -8.94 -23.61
CA LYS A 321 -25.88 -9.38 -25.01
C LYS A 321 -25.68 -10.89 -25.15
N HIS A 322 -25.10 -11.53 -24.13
CA HIS A 322 -24.83 -12.97 -24.10
C HIS A 322 -25.80 -13.78 -23.22
N ALA A 323 -26.90 -13.20 -22.73
CA ALA A 323 -27.82 -13.86 -21.79
C ALA A 323 -28.50 -15.15 -22.34
N GLY A 324 -28.41 -15.41 -23.66
CA GLY A 324 -28.98 -16.59 -24.31
C GLY A 324 -28.03 -17.77 -24.51
N ASP A 325 -26.76 -17.67 -24.13
CA ASP A 325 -25.76 -18.72 -24.37
C ASP A 325 -25.79 -19.88 -23.34
N GLY A 326 -26.70 -19.80 -22.37
CA GLY A 326 -26.84 -20.77 -21.28
C GLY A 326 -25.74 -20.70 -20.22
N LYS A 327 -24.84 -19.72 -20.29
CA LYS A 327 -23.80 -19.49 -19.27
C LYS A 327 -24.25 -18.44 -18.28
N GLN A 328 -24.11 -18.74 -17.00
CA GLN A 328 -24.27 -17.73 -15.96
C GLN A 328 -23.08 -16.78 -16.01
N ARG A 329 -23.37 -15.49 -16.22
CA ARG A 329 -22.36 -14.42 -16.26
C ARG A 329 -22.46 -13.44 -15.11
N ILE A 330 -23.64 -13.35 -14.48
CA ILE A 330 -23.84 -12.53 -13.28
C ILE A 330 -23.59 -13.44 -12.07
N PRO A 331 -22.58 -13.17 -11.23
CA PRO A 331 -22.38 -13.90 -10.00
C PRO A 331 -23.61 -13.77 -9.09
N ARG A 332 -24.07 -14.91 -8.55
CA ARG A 332 -25.16 -14.98 -7.57
C ARG A 332 -24.56 -15.33 -6.23
N ILE A 333 -24.62 -14.42 -5.26
CA ILE A 333 -23.73 -14.39 -4.11
C ILE A 333 -24.51 -14.68 -2.83
N VAL A 334 -24.01 -15.63 -2.05
CA VAL A 334 -24.38 -15.82 -0.64
C VAL A 334 -23.20 -15.37 0.20
N VAL A 335 -23.47 -14.55 1.22
CA VAL A 335 -22.41 -13.96 2.07
C VAL A 335 -22.47 -14.54 3.48
N VAL A 336 -21.33 -14.97 4.02
CA VAL A 336 -21.16 -15.35 5.43
C VAL A 336 -20.25 -14.31 6.09
N THR A 337 -20.74 -13.64 7.14
CA THR A 337 -20.20 -12.36 7.65
C THR A 337 -20.39 -12.22 9.16
N ASP A 338 -19.50 -11.49 9.84
CA ASP A 338 -19.59 -11.13 11.27
C ASP A 338 -19.84 -9.64 11.48
N LEU A 339 -20.80 -9.10 10.72
CA LEU A 339 -21.28 -7.72 10.80
C LEU A 339 -21.19 -7.11 12.20
N ALA A 340 -20.73 -5.86 12.23
CA ALA A 340 -20.55 -5.05 13.42
C ALA A 340 -19.35 -5.45 14.31
N LYS A 341 -18.53 -6.46 13.94
CA LYS A 341 -17.29 -6.74 14.69
C LYS A 341 -16.31 -5.58 14.57
N ASP A 342 -16.20 -5.06 13.37
CA ASP A 342 -15.50 -3.85 12.98
C ASP A 342 -16.26 -3.16 11.82
N TYR A 343 -15.60 -2.24 11.12
CA TYR A 343 -16.21 -1.55 10.00
C TYR A 343 -16.22 -2.39 8.70
N ASP A 344 -15.42 -3.44 8.58
CA ASP A 344 -15.08 -4.09 7.31
C ASP A 344 -16.28 -4.78 6.65
N ASP A 345 -17.03 -5.59 7.39
CA ASP A 345 -18.20 -6.28 6.88
C ASP A 345 -19.27 -5.30 6.36
N LEU A 346 -19.43 -4.15 7.03
CA LEU A 346 -20.39 -3.14 6.60
C LEU A 346 -19.94 -2.45 5.31
N LEU A 347 -18.63 -2.17 5.16
CA LEU A 347 -18.07 -1.67 3.90
C LEU A 347 -18.26 -2.68 2.77
N ALA A 348 -18.03 -3.97 3.03
CA ALA A 348 -18.27 -5.05 2.09
C ALA A 348 -19.75 -5.12 1.68
N MET A 349 -20.68 -5.07 2.65
CA MET A 349 -22.12 -5.02 2.39
C MET A 349 -22.52 -3.83 1.52
N MET A 350 -21.97 -2.64 1.79
CA MET A 350 -22.22 -1.44 0.99
C MET A 350 -21.72 -1.59 -0.46
N CYS A 351 -20.53 -2.16 -0.65
CA CYS A 351 -19.99 -2.45 -1.97
C CYS A 351 -20.87 -3.45 -2.73
N LEU A 352 -21.25 -4.56 -2.09
CA LEU A 352 -22.12 -5.59 -2.67
C LEU A 352 -23.49 -5.04 -3.02
N LYS A 353 -24.11 -4.27 -2.12
CA LYS A 353 -25.40 -3.61 -2.36
C LYS A 353 -25.34 -2.77 -3.63
N GLU A 354 -24.25 -2.04 -3.84
CA GLU A 354 -24.14 -1.15 -4.98
C GLU A 354 -23.89 -1.91 -6.28
N LEU A 355 -23.03 -2.93 -6.24
CA LEU A 355 -22.86 -3.87 -7.36
C LEU A 355 -24.18 -4.59 -7.70
N HIS A 356 -25.00 -4.91 -6.69
CA HIS A 356 -26.32 -5.51 -6.87
C HIS A 356 -27.30 -4.56 -7.56
N ARG A 357 -27.36 -3.30 -7.11
CA ARG A 357 -28.19 -2.25 -7.72
C ARG A 357 -27.89 -2.07 -9.21
N LEU A 358 -26.61 -2.11 -9.57
CA LEU A 358 -26.15 -1.97 -10.95
C LEU A 358 -26.38 -3.24 -11.79
N GLY A 359 -26.72 -4.37 -11.18
CA GLY A 359 -26.85 -5.67 -11.86
C GLY A 359 -25.51 -6.35 -12.17
N VAL A 360 -24.42 -5.89 -11.56
CA VAL A 360 -23.08 -6.50 -11.65
C VAL A 360 -23.05 -7.81 -10.86
N VAL A 361 -23.76 -7.87 -9.73
CA VAL A 361 -23.95 -9.12 -8.98
C VAL A 361 -25.42 -9.28 -8.64
N HIS A 362 -25.80 -10.47 -8.20
CA HIS A 362 -27.09 -10.72 -7.57
C HIS A 362 -26.82 -11.27 -6.16
N ILE A 363 -27.45 -10.71 -5.13
CA ILE A 363 -27.26 -11.14 -3.75
C ILE A 363 -28.44 -12.01 -3.40
N GLU A 364 -28.18 -13.26 -3.03
CA GLU A 364 -29.20 -14.23 -2.62
C GLU A 364 -29.53 -14.12 -1.13
N GLY A 365 -28.54 -13.76 -0.32
CA GLY A 365 -28.73 -13.50 1.09
C GLY A 365 -27.43 -13.42 1.89
N PHE A 366 -27.59 -13.09 3.16
CA PHE A 366 -26.53 -12.99 4.15
C PHE A 366 -26.77 -13.99 5.30
N VAL A 367 -25.71 -14.59 5.81
CA VAL A 367 -25.69 -15.37 7.05
C VAL A 367 -24.76 -14.65 8.02
N ALA A 368 -25.34 -14.02 9.06
CA ALA A 368 -24.58 -13.28 10.06
C ALA A 368 -24.19 -14.22 11.20
N ASN A 369 -22.92 -14.57 11.30
CA ASN A 369 -22.40 -15.47 12.34
C ASN A 369 -21.45 -14.72 13.28
N LEU A 370 -20.77 -15.45 14.17
CA LEU A 370 -19.95 -14.94 15.27
C LEU A 370 -20.76 -14.37 16.44
N MET A 371 -20.38 -14.71 17.67
CA MET A 371 -21.09 -14.26 18.86
C MET A 371 -21.15 -12.72 18.97
N PRO A 372 -22.31 -12.10 19.23
CA PRO A 372 -23.68 -12.66 19.27
C PRO A 372 -24.38 -12.65 17.88
N PRO A 373 -24.67 -13.80 17.24
CA PRO A 373 -25.10 -13.84 15.84
C PRO A 373 -26.49 -13.22 15.62
N ASP A 374 -27.36 -13.28 16.62
CA ASP A 374 -28.70 -12.67 16.60
C ASP A 374 -28.63 -11.14 16.47
N ARG A 375 -27.77 -10.48 17.25
CA ARG A 375 -27.58 -9.02 17.13
C ARG A 375 -26.89 -8.64 15.83
N ARG A 376 -25.95 -9.45 15.33
CA ARG A 376 -25.30 -9.20 14.03
C ARG A 376 -26.29 -9.31 12.88
N ALA A 377 -27.21 -10.28 12.93
CA ALA A 377 -28.28 -10.40 11.95
C ALA A 377 -29.26 -9.21 12.00
N LEU A 378 -29.64 -8.74 13.20
CA LEU A 378 -30.47 -7.54 13.37
C LEU A 378 -29.76 -6.26 12.87
N PHE A 379 -28.45 -6.15 13.12
CA PHE A 379 -27.62 -5.08 12.60
C PHE A 379 -27.64 -5.07 11.08
N GLY A 380 -27.36 -6.22 10.45
CA GLY A 380 -27.36 -6.37 8.99
C GLY A 380 -28.74 -6.10 8.38
N ARG A 381 -29.82 -6.57 9.02
CA ARG A 381 -31.20 -6.29 8.59
C ARG A 381 -31.45 -4.78 8.55
N GLY A 382 -31.08 -4.08 9.63
CA GLY A 382 -31.22 -2.63 9.73
C GLY A 382 -30.38 -1.86 8.70
N ALA A 383 -29.15 -2.32 8.47
CA ALA A 383 -28.27 -1.74 7.45
C ALA A 383 -28.83 -1.91 6.03
N LEU A 384 -29.28 -3.12 5.68
CA LEU A 384 -29.94 -3.38 4.38
C LEU A 384 -31.20 -2.55 4.19
N ASP A 385 -32.04 -2.42 5.23
CA ASP A 385 -33.25 -1.60 5.19
C ASP A 385 -32.91 -0.12 4.95
N SER A 386 -31.88 0.38 5.64
CA SER A 386 -31.38 1.76 5.46
C SER A 386 -30.84 1.99 4.05
N LEU A 387 -30.18 1.00 3.46
CA LEU A 387 -29.70 1.02 2.08
C LEU A 387 -30.81 0.80 1.04
N GLY A 388 -32.05 0.53 1.47
CA GLY A 388 -33.22 0.37 0.60
C GLY A 388 -33.46 -1.04 0.05
N TYR A 389 -32.92 -2.07 0.70
CA TYR A 389 -33.04 -3.47 0.28
C TYR A 389 -33.72 -4.35 1.34
N PRO A 390 -35.00 -4.08 1.67
CA PRO A 390 -35.74 -4.90 2.63
C PRO A 390 -35.93 -6.35 2.18
N ASP A 391 -35.89 -6.60 0.87
CA ASP A 391 -36.17 -7.91 0.27
C ASP A 391 -34.96 -8.85 0.25
N ILE A 392 -33.73 -8.35 0.40
CA ILE A 392 -32.55 -9.20 0.48
C ILE A 392 -32.57 -9.93 1.82
N LYS A 393 -32.57 -11.27 1.80
CA LYS A 393 -32.67 -12.09 3.01
C LYS A 393 -31.41 -11.99 3.86
N ILE A 394 -31.59 -12.02 5.18
CA ILE A 394 -30.51 -12.17 6.16
C ILE A 394 -30.94 -13.15 7.24
N ALA A 395 -30.05 -14.06 7.60
CA ALA A 395 -30.28 -15.13 8.57
C ALA A 395 -29.32 -15.05 9.75
N VAL A 396 -29.74 -15.67 10.85
CA VAL A 396 -28.91 -15.87 12.05
C VAL A 396 -28.03 -17.09 11.85
N GLY A 397 -26.71 -16.89 11.80
CA GLY A 397 -25.73 -17.96 11.65
C GLY A 397 -25.29 -18.58 12.98
N THR A 398 -24.22 -19.36 12.94
CA THR A 398 -23.63 -19.98 14.13
C THR A 398 -22.90 -18.97 15.03
N ILE A 399 -22.44 -19.44 16.18
CA ILE A 399 -21.62 -18.64 17.12
C ILE A 399 -20.23 -18.31 16.58
N GLY A 400 -19.80 -18.90 15.47
CA GLY A 400 -18.54 -18.65 14.76
C GLY A 400 -17.26 -19.11 15.48
N ASP A 401 -17.24 -19.16 16.81
CA ASP A 401 -16.12 -19.65 17.61
C ASP A 401 -16.66 -20.39 18.84
N SER A 402 -16.50 -21.72 18.87
CA SER A 402 -16.99 -22.57 19.95
C SER A 402 -16.08 -22.59 21.18
N LYS A 403 -14.85 -22.07 21.07
CA LYS A 403 -13.78 -22.21 22.07
C LYS A 403 -13.56 -20.92 22.87
N ARG A 404 -13.96 -19.76 22.36
CA ARG A 404 -13.75 -18.45 23.01
C ARG A 404 -15.06 -17.75 23.34
N ALA A 405 -15.19 -17.34 24.59
CA ALA A 405 -16.09 -16.24 24.92
C ALA A 405 -15.51 -14.98 24.28
N LEU A 406 -16.17 -14.48 23.23
CA LEU A 406 -15.75 -13.27 22.56
C LEU A 406 -16.23 -12.06 23.37
N ASP A 407 -15.29 -11.24 23.83
CA ASP A 407 -15.60 -9.96 24.44
C ASP A 407 -16.25 -9.06 23.37
N GLN A 408 -17.46 -8.58 23.65
CA GLN A 408 -18.09 -7.54 22.85
C GLN A 408 -17.38 -6.22 23.14
N HIS A 409 -16.80 -5.62 22.12
CA HIS A 409 -16.27 -4.27 22.27
C HIS A 409 -17.41 -3.25 22.21
N SER A 410 -17.24 -2.11 22.90
CA SER A 410 -18.25 -1.04 22.90
C SER A 410 -18.56 -0.54 21.49
N HIS A 411 -17.55 -0.46 20.61
CA HIS A 411 -17.73 0.02 19.25
C HIS A 411 -18.62 -0.88 18.38
N GLU A 412 -18.88 -2.14 18.75
CA GLU A 412 -19.61 -3.07 17.88
C GLU A 412 -21.06 -2.60 17.66
N PHE A 413 -21.78 -2.28 18.74
CA PHE A 413 -23.21 -1.97 18.68
C PHE A 413 -23.61 -0.62 19.29
N ASP A 414 -22.65 0.26 19.59
CA ASP A 414 -22.95 1.61 20.03
C ASP A 414 -23.41 2.48 18.84
N ASN A 415 -24.37 3.40 19.04
CA ASN A 415 -24.92 4.32 18.01
C ASN A 415 -25.59 3.62 16.81
N THR A 416 -26.18 2.46 17.06
CA THR A 416 -26.93 1.75 16.04
C THR A 416 -28.44 1.97 16.16
N GLU A 417 -28.90 2.80 17.10
CA GLU A 417 -30.32 3.03 17.41
C GLU A 417 -31.10 3.62 16.21
N ASP A 418 -30.41 4.35 15.33
CA ASP A 418 -31.02 5.00 14.18
C ASP A 418 -31.28 4.05 13.00
N PHE A 419 -30.69 2.85 12.98
CA PHE A 419 -30.84 1.92 11.84
C PHE A 419 -31.00 0.45 12.19
N MET A 420 -30.43 -0.03 13.30
CA MET A 420 -30.48 -1.45 13.66
C MET A 420 -31.93 -1.91 13.81
N ALA A 421 -32.24 -3.09 13.27
CA ALA A 421 -33.57 -3.65 13.40
C ALA A 421 -33.90 -3.91 14.88
N THR A 422 -35.14 -3.64 15.26
CA THR A 422 -35.59 -3.81 16.64
C THR A 422 -35.58 -5.28 17.05
N PRO A 423 -35.32 -5.62 18.33
CA PRO A 423 -35.19 -7.02 18.77
C PRO A 423 -36.39 -7.92 18.45
N ASP A 424 -37.60 -7.36 18.35
CA ASP A 424 -38.82 -8.10 17.98
C ASP A 424 -38.81 -8.61 16.54
N ARG A 425 -37.97 -8.04 15.65
CA ARG A 425 -37.74 -8.52 14.28
C ARG A 425 -36.92 -9.81 14.22
N LEU A 426 -36.26 -10.21 15.31
CA LEU A 426 -35.42 -11.41 15.34
C LEU A 426 -36.23 -12.67 14.99
N LYS A 427 -37.50 -12.73 15.41
CA LYS A 427 -38.42 -13.84 15.10
C LYS A 427 -38.73 -13.99 13.61
N ASP A 428 -38.51 -12.92 12.83
CA ASP A 428 -38.76 -12.90 11.39
C ASP A 428 -37.50 -13.30 10.60
N LEU A 429 -36.35 -13.44 11.26
CA LEU A 429 -35.09 -13.84 10.64
C LEU A 429 -34.98 -15.37 10.65
N PRO A 430 -34.71 -16.02 9.50
CA PRO A 430 -34.52 -17.45 9.43
C PRO A 430 -33.19 -17.90 10.08
N ASP A 431 -33.09 -19.20 10.32
CA ASP A 431 -31.82 -19.87 10.62
C ASP A 431 -30.91 -19.88 9.38
N GLY A 432 -29.61 -19.69 9.59
CA GLY A 432 -28.60 -19.60 8.52
C GLY A 432 -28.51 -20.86 7.66
N GLN A 433 -28.62 -22.04 8.26
CA GLN A 433 -28.56 -23.31 7.54
C GLN A 433 -29.80 -23.52 6.68
N GLU A 434 -30.98 -23.15 7.20
CA GLU A 434 -32.23 -23.21 6.45
C GLU A 434 -32.24 -22.22 5.26
N LEU A 435 -31.74 -20.99 5.45
CA LEU A 435 -31.61 -20.03 4.35
C LEU A 435 -30.66 -20.55 3.26
N MET A 436 -29.48 -21.06 3.64
CA MET A 436 -28.55 -21.64 2.67
C MET A 436 -29.17 -22.82 1.93
N LYS A 437 -29.88 -23.71 2.63
CA LYS A 437 -30.56 -24.84 2.02
C LYS A 437 -31.61 -24.41 1.00
N GLU A 438 -32.41 -23.39 1.32
CA GLU A 438 -33.39 -22.82 0.38
C GLU A 438 -32.70 -22.29 -0.88
N ILE A 439 -31.66 -21.46 -0.71
CA ILE A 439 -30.92 -20.84 -1.82
C ILE A 439 -30.27 -21.91 -2.72
N PHE A 440 -29.57 -22.87 -2.13
CA PHE A 440 -28.89 -23.90 -2.93
C PHE A 440 -29.88 -24.88 -3.59
N THR A 441 -31.02 -25.15 -2.96
CA THR A 441 -32.09 -25.95 -3.59
C THR A 441 -32.60 -25.23 -4.83
N ASP A 442 -32.93 -23.94 -4.70
CA ASP A 442 -33.39 -23.12 -5.81
C ASP A 442 -32.35 -23.03 -6.95
N ALA A 443 -31.06 -22.88 -6.59
CA ALA A 443 -29.94 -22.86 -7.53
C ALA A 443 -29.84 -24.14 -8.35
N VAL A 444 -29.92 -25.30 -7.69
CA VAL A 444 -29.87 -26.60 -8.36
C VAL A 444 -31.11 -26.82 -9.25
N GLU A 445 -32.31 -26.48 -8.76
CA GLU A 445 -33.56 -26.64 -9.52
C GLU A 445 -33.60 -25.74 -10.76
N LYS A 446 -33.15 -24.49 -10.65
CA LYS A 446 -33.10 -23.51 -11.74
C LYS A 446 -31.80 -23.54 -12.54
N LYS A 447 -30.87 -24.45 -12.20
CA LYS A 447 -29.61 -24.71 -12.90
C LYS A 447 -28.70 -23.48 -13.01
N TYR A 448 -28.52 -22.77 -11.90
CA TYR A 448 -27.50 -21.74 -11.76
C TYR A 448 -26.55 -22.09 -10.62
N GLY A 449 -25.36 -21.50 -10.65
CA GLY A 449 -24.33 -21.62 -9.63
C GLY A 449 -24.33 -20.47 -8.64
N ILE A 450 -24.02 -20.79 -7.38
CA ILE A 450 -23.81 -19.84 -6.29
C ILE A 450 -22.32 -19.56 -6.15
N THR A 451 -21.96 -18.30 -5.94
CA THR A 451 -20.68 -17.89 -5.40
C THR A 451 -20.84 -17.65 -3.91
N ILE A 452 -20.05 -18.32 -3.08
CA ILE A 452 -19.99 -18.00 -1.66
C ILE A 452 -18.93 -16.94 -1.45
N LEU A 453 -19.30 -15.83 -0.81
CA LEU A 453 -18.37 -14.88 -0.23
C LEU A 453 -18.29 -15.14 1.28
N THR A 454 -17.12 -15.54 1.76
CA THR A 454 -16.89 -15.74 3.20
C THR A 454 -15.88 -14.73 3.72
N ILE A 455 -16.39 -13.86 4.58
CA ILE A 455 -15.64 -12.77 5.21
C ILE A 455 -15.67 -12.93 6.73
N SER A 456 -15.94 -14.14 7.21
CA SER A 456 -16.04 -14.48 8.62
C SER A 456 -15.66 -15.94 8.90
N SER A 457 -15.96 -16.43 10.10
CA SER A 457 -15.81 -17.84 10.48
C SER A 457 -16.46 -18.78 9.46
N LEU A 458 -15.75 -19.88 9.18
CA LEU A 458 -16.15 -20.93 8.26
C LEU A 458 -17.10 -21.97 8.89
N MET A 459 -17.47 -21.81 10.16
CA MET A 459 -18.27 -22.78 10.92
C MET A 459 -19.62 -23.10 10.25
N ASP A 460 -20.34 -22.09 9.75
CA ASP A 460 -21.61 -22.31 9.04
C ASP A 460 -21.45 -23.10 7.75
N LEU A 461 -20.36 -22.86 7.01
CA LEU A 461 -20.07 -23.52 5.74
C LEU A 461 -19.59 -24.95 5.95
N ALA A 462 -18.78 -25.18 6.97
CA ALA A 462 -18.36 -26.52 7.37
C ALA A 462 -19.56 -27.39 7.73
N LYS A 463 -20.43 -26.88 8.61
CA LYS A 463 -21.68 -27.56 8.98
C LYS A 463 -22.57 -27.84 7.76
N PHE A 464 -22.71 -26.87 6.85
CA PHE A 464 -23.51 -27.06 5.64
C PHE A 464 -22.89 -28.09 4.69
N ALA A 465 -21.56 -28.15 4.60
CA ALA A 465 -20.85 -29.16 3.81
C ALA A 465 -21.04 -30.57 4.38
N GLU A 466 -21.10 -30.71 5.70
CA GLU A 466 -21.35 -31.99 6.37
C GLU A 466 -22.82 -32.44 6.23
N ASP A 467 -23.77 -31.55 6.51
CA ASP A 467 -25.20 -31.86 6.54
C ASP A 467 -25.80 -31.94 5.12
N HIS A 468 -25.28 -31.14 4.18
CA HIS A 468 -25.85 -30.90 2.85
C HIS A 468 -24.79 -30.91 1.72
N GLY A 469 -23.68 -31.64 1.89
CA GLY A 469 -22.55 -31.65 0.95
C GLY A 469 -22.90 -31.93 -0.52
N GLU A 470 -23.84 -32.83 -0.80
CA GLU A 470 -24.29 -33.10 -2.18
C GLU A 470 -25.05 -31.92 -2.81
N LEU A 471 -25.81 -31.20 -2.00
CA LEU A 471 -26.54 -30.01 -2.45
C LEU A 471 -25.54 -28.87 -2.70
N LEU A 472 -24.63 -28.65 -1.75
CA LEU A 472 -23.55 -27.67 -1.87
C LEU A 472 -22.69 -27.95 -3.11
N LYS A 473 -22.23 -29.18 -3.31
CA LYS A 473 -21.41 -29.59 -4.47
C LYS A 473 -22.08 -29.27 -5.81
N LYS A 474 -23.40 -29.48 -5.91
CA LYS A 474 -24.14 -29.28 -7.16
C LYS A 474 -24.44 -27.80 -7.45
N GLY A 475 -24.69 -27.02 -6.40
CA GLY A 475 -25.06 -25.60 -6.55
C GLY A 475 -23.88 -24.64 -6.43
N LEU A 476 -22.74 -25.04 -5.86
CA LEU A 476 -21.58 -24.17 -5.65
C LEU A 476 -20.74 -24.07 -6.92
N SER A 477 -20.48 -22.84 -7.36
CA SER A 477 -19.68 -22.55 -8.55
C SER A 477 -18.32 -21.92 -8.24
N ASN A 478 -18.22 -21.17 -7.15
CA ASN A 478 -17.00 -20.46 -6.78
C ASN A 478 -17.03 -20.09 -5.28
N VAL A 479 -15.86 -19.94 -4.69
CA VAL A 479 -15.68 -19.41 -3.33
C VAL A 479 -14.73 -18.22 -3.35
N VAL A 480 -15.15 -17.08 -2.82
CA VAL A 480 -14.28 -15.94 -2.57
C VAL A 480 -14.16 -15.76 -1.07
N LEU A 481 -12.94 -15.63 -0.56
CA LEU A 481 -12.71 -15.52 0.87
C LEU A 481 -11.79 -14.36 1.23
N GLN A 482 -12.15 -13.62 2.28
CA GLN A 482 -11.17 -12.84 3.01
C GLN A 482 -10.47 -13.80 3.97
N GLY A 483 -9.18 -14.03 3.74
CA GLY A 483 -8.43 -15.02 4.50
C GLY A 483 -7.18 -15.48 3.77
N GLY A 484 -6.86 -16.77 3.90
CA GLY A 484 -5.70 -17.35 3.23
C GLY A 484 -5.67 -18.86 3.34
N TYR A 485 -5.03 -19.48 2.38
CA TYR A 485 -4.72 -20.91 2.38
C TYR A 485 -3.37 -21.13 1.73
N ARG A 486 -2.87 -22.37 1.82
CA ARG A 486 -1.63 -22.81 1.19
C ARG A 486 -1.86 -24.14 0.52
N ILE A 487 -1.15 -24.38 -0.58
CA ILE A 487 -1.11 -25.70 -1.22
C ILE A 487 0.16 -26.39 -0.77
N ILE A 488 0.03 -27.32 0.17
CA ILE A 488 1.17 -28.04 0.76
C ILE A 488 1.12 -29.47 0.25
N LYS A 489 2.11 -29.87 -0.57
CA LYS A 489 2.17 -31.21 -1.19
C LYS A 489 0.88 -31.57 -1.94
N GLY A 490 0.31 -30.60 -2.65
CA GLY A 490 -0.92 -30.76 -3.41
C GLY A 490 -2.19 -30.77 -2.55
N ARG A 491 -2.13 -30.48 -1.25
CA ARG A 491 -3.32 -30.35 -0.37
C ARG A 491 -3.62 -28.90 -0.05
N LEU A 492 -4.86 -28.46 -0.28
CA LEU A 492 -5.36 -27.16 0.12
C LEU A 492 -5.52 -27.12 1.64
N THR A 493 -4.73 -26.29 2.30
CA THR A 493 -4.69 -26.19 3.77
C THR A 493 -4.99 -24.76 4.19
N ALA A 494 -5.96 -24.57 5.09
CA ALA A 494 -6.28 -23.27 5.65
C ALA A 494 -5.04 -22.62 6.30
N ASP A 495 -4.84 -21.32 6.11
CA ASP A 495 -3.79 -20.58 6.82
C ASP A 495 -4.37 -20.03 8.13
N PHE A 496 -4.02 -20.65 9.26
CA PHE A 496 -4.48 -20.22 10.59
C PHE A 496 -3.86 -18.90 11.09
N ALA A 497 -2.94 -18.29 10.31
CA ALA A 497 -2.56 -16.91 10.53
C ALA A 497 -3.63 -15.90 10.04
N ALA A 498 -4.60 -16.35 9.23
CA ALA A 498 -5.78 -15.57 8.88
C ALA A 498 -6.85 -15.69 9.96
N GLN A 499 -7.42 -14.56 10.38
CA GLN A 499 -8.32 -14.50 11.53
C GLN A 499 -9.62 -15.31 11.31
N ASN A 500 -10.20 -15.25 10.11
CA ASN A 500 -11.43 -15.97 9.75
C ASN A 500 -11.29 -17.49 9.86
N ASN A 501 -10.13 -18.04 9.46
CA ASN A 501 -9.83 -19.45 9.65
C ASN A 501 -9.60 -19.80 11.13
N LYS A 502 -9.10 -18.85 11.92
CA LYS A 502 -8.75 -19.05 13.33
C LYS A 502 -9.95 -19.05 14.26
N PHE A 503 -11.09 -18.48 13.87
CA PHE A 503 -12.31 -18.55 14.68
C PHE A 503 -12.78 -19.99 14.86
N ASP A 504 -12.71 -20.79 13.79
CA ASP A 504 -13.02 -22.21 13.81
C ASP A 504 -12.03 -22.99 12.93
N GLU A 505 -10.89 -23.38 13.50
CA GLU A 505 -9.83 -24.10 12.77
C GLU A 505 -10.31 -25.46 12.22
N GLU A 506 -11.25 -26.10 12.90
CA GLU A 506 -11.82 -27.39 12.48
C GLU A 506 -12.75 -27.19 11.29
N GLY A 507 -13.71 -26.26 11.39
CA GLY A 507 -14.58 -25.92 10.26
C GLY A 507 -13.80 -25.37 9.07
N ALA A 508 -12.77 -24.57 9.31
CA ALA A 508 -11.88 -24.11 8.24
C ALA A 508 -11.21 -25.30 7.53
N THR A 509 -10.73 -26.30 8.26
CA THR A 509 -10.13 -27.50 7.68
C THR A 509 -11.15 -28.27 6.84
N VAL A 510 -12.32 -28.57 7.41
CA VAL A 510 -13.42 -29.29 6.75
C VAL A 510 -13.81 -28.62 5.44
N PHE A 511 -14.01 -27.30 5.45
CA PHE A 511 -14.48 -26.59 4.26
C PHE A 511 -13.40 -26.47 3.17
N HIS A 512 -12.12 -26.30 3.53
CA HIS A 512 -11.03 -26.29 2.54
C HIS A 512 -10.84 -27.67 1.90
N GLU A 513 -10.94 -28.75 2.67
CA GLU A 513 -10.95 -30.12 2.15
C GLU A 513 -12.13 -30.34 1.20
N PHE A 514 -13.34 -29.90 1.60
CA PHE A 514 -14.51 -29.98 0.74
C PHE A 514 -14.32 -29.26 -0.60
N MET A 515 -13.75 -28.05 -0.59
CA MET A 515 -13.47 -27.29 -1.82
C MET A 515 -12.53 -28.07 -2.75
N GLN A 516 -11.43 -28.60 -2.19
CA GLN A 516 -10.44 -29.34 -2.96
C GLN A 516 -11.01 -30.67 -3.51
N ASP A 517 -11.66 -31.47 -2.67
CA ASP A 517 -12.19 -32.78 -3.03
C ASP A 517 -13.27 -32.70 -4.12
N ASN A 518 -13.94 -31.56 -4.23
CA ASN A 518 -14.97 -31.31 -5.22
C ASN A 518 -14.52 -30.40 -6.37
N ASN A 519 -13.23 -30.06 -6.44
CA ASN A 519 -12.63 -29.19 -7.46
C ASN A 519 -13.42 -27.87 -7.63
N ILE A 520 -13.80 -27.27 -6.51
CA ILE A 520 -14.51 -25.99 -6.46
C ILE A 520 -13.47 -24.86 -6.60
N PRO A 521 -13.57 -24.00 -7.63
CA PRO A 521 -12.70 -22.85 -7.76
C PRO A 521 -12.79 -21.93 -6.55
N SER A 522 -11.65 -21.37 -6.15
CA SER A 522 -11.64 -20.38 -5.07
C SER A 522 -10.61 -19.27 -5.27
N CYS A 523 -10.88 -18.12 -4.64
CA CYS A 523 -9.98 -16.97 -4.62
C CYS A 523 -9.90 -16.38 -3.22
N ALA A 524 -8.69 -16.33 -2.65
CA ALA A 524 -8.43 -15.81 -1.32
C ALA A 524 -7.75 -14.44 -1.39
N TRP A 525 -8.39 -13.45 -0.77
CA TRP A 525 -7.86 -12.10 -0.59
C TRP A 525 -7.22 -12.01 0.79
N THR A 526 -5.89 -11.88 0.83
CA THR A 526 -5.17 -11.89 2.10
C THR A 526 -4.98 -10.50 2.69
N LYS A 527 -4.48 -10.45 3.93
CA LYS A 527 -4.10 -9.21 4.59
C LYS A 527 -3.07 -8.37 3.82
N VAL A 528 -2.23 -8.99 2.99
CA VAL A 528 -1.25 -8.27 2.17
C VAL A 528 -1.95 -7.39 1.15
N ALA A 529 -2.98 -7.92 0.49
CA ALA A 529 -3.76 -7.14 -0.47
C ALA A 529 -4.44 -5.96 0.22
N ALA A 530 -5.09 -6.20 1.36
CA ALA A 530 -5.79 -5.14 2.07
C ALA A 530 -4.83 -4.04 2.58
N GLN A 531 -3.64 -4.40 3.07
CA GLN A 531 -2.64 -3.43 3.53
C GLN A 531 -2.09 -2.55 2.41
N ALA A 532 -2.05 -3.07 1.19
CA ALA A 532 -1.57 -2.33 0.02
C ALA A 532 -2.63 -1.35 -0.52
N VAL A 533 -3.93 -1.61 -0.33
CA VAL A 533 -5.01 -0.71 -0.79
C VAL A 533 -5.18 0.48 0.16
N PRO A 534 -4.91 1.72 -0.30
CA PRO A 534 -5.17 2.89 0.53
C PRO A 534 -6.66 3.24 0.52
N ILE A 535 -7.30 3.19 1.68
CA ILE A 535 -8.61 3.85 1.90
C ILE A 535 -8.42 4.95 2.92
N TYR A 536 -8.70 6.18 2.48
CA TYR A 536 -8.40 7.37 3.24
C TYR A 536 -9.52 7.78 4.19
N ASN A 537 -9.13 8.45 5.27
CA ASN A 537 -10.01 9.04 6.28
C ASN A 537 -11.09 9.96 5.69
N THR A 538 -10.72 10.67 4.62
CA THR A 538 -11.61 11.56 3.86
C THR A 538 -12.85 10.86 3.33
N LEU A 539 -12.77 9.55 3.04
CA LEU A 539 -13.94 8.77 2.67
C LEU A 539 -14.91 8.67 3.85
N PHE A 540 -14.43 8.35 5.05
CA PHE A 540 -15.28 8.23 6.24
C PHE A 540 -15.89 9.57 6.66
N GLU A 541 -15.12 10.66 6.53
CA GLU A 541 -15.62 12.01 6.74
C GLU A 541 -16.72 12.37 5.73
N TYR A 542 -16.52 12.01 4.45
CA TYR A 542 -17.54 12.17 3.43
C TYR A 542 -18.80 11.38 3.78
N LEU A 543 -18.66 10.09 4.15
CA LEU A 543 -19.80 9.24 4.52
C LEU A 543 -20.56 9.82 5.73
N ASP A 544 -19.86 10.32 6.76
CA ASP A 544 -20.49 11.01 7.90
C ASP A 544 -21.24 12.29 7.48
N GLN A 545 -20.63 13.10 6.60
CA GLN A 545 -21.22 14.34 6.09
C GLN A 545 -22.51 14.11 5.29
N THR A 546 -22.69 12.93 4.68
CA THR A 546 -23.95 12.59 3.98
C THR A 546 -25.15 12.55 4.93
N ARG A 547 -24.93 12.41 6.25
CA ARG A 547 -25.98 12.19 7.26
C ARG A 547 -26.84 10.93 7.06
N HIS A 548 -26.45 10.04 6.16
CA HIS A 548 -27.01 8.71 6.09
C HIS A 548 -26.65 7.95 7.38
N PRO A 549 -27.55 7.22 8.05
CA PRO A 549 -27.31 6.67 9.39
C PRO A 549 -26.06 5.76 9.49
N LEU A 550 -25.70 5.08 8.41
CA LEU A 550 -24.49 4.25 8.36
C LEU A 550 -23.18 5.06 8.34
N GLY A 551 -23.19 6.30 7.85
CA GLY A 551 -22.01 7.16 7.74
C GLY A 551 -21.42 7.55 9.09
N PRO A 552 -22.20 8.19 9.99
CA PRO A 552 -21.76 8.50 11.35
C PRO A 552 -21.35 7.27 12.15
N TYR A 553 -22.04 6.13 11.96
CA TYR A 553 -21.66 4.86 12.58
C TYR A 553 -20.26 4.43 12.13
N LEU A 554 -20.03 4.32 10.81
CA LEU A 554 -18.73 3.93 10.25
C LEU A 554 -17.60 4.85 10.70
N ARG A 555 -17.83 6.17 10.70
CA ARG A 555 -16.84 7.15 11.15
C ARG A 555 -16.48 6.93 12.61
N LYS A 556 -17.46 6.71 13.49
CA LYS A 556 -17.19 6.50 14.92
C LYS A 556 -16.45 5.19 15.16
N VAL A 557 -16.87 4.10 14.52
CA VAL A 557 -16.20 2.79 14.66
C VAL A 557 -14.75 2.89 14.17
N GLN A 558 -14.52 3.47 12.99
CA GLN A 558 -13.18 3.68 12.45
C GLN A 558 -12.28 4.47 13.41
N VAL A 559 -12.72 5.65 13.87
CA VAL A 559 -11.93 6.47 14.80
C VAL A 559 -11.66 5.73 16.11
N THR A 560 -12.67 5.07 16.68
CA THR A 560 -12.54 4.35 17.95
C THR A 560 -11.55 3.20 17.84
N GLN A 561 -11.60 2.44 16.74
CA GLN A 561 -10.69 1.32 16.51
C GLN A 561 -9.26 1.78 16.23
N ASP A 562 -9.08 2.82 15.43
CA ASP A 562 -7.75 3.38 15.14
C ASP A 562 -7.13 3.98 16.41
N LEU A 563 -7.92 4.65 17.26
CA LEU A 563 -7.45 5.12 18.58
C LEU A 563 -7.04 3.95 19.47
N ASN A 564 -7.90 2.94 19.64
CA ASN A 564 -7.59 1.76 20.46
C ASN A 564 -6.36 1.02 19.94
N PHE A 565 -6.16 0.99 18.62
CA PHE A 565 -4.99 0.37 18.01
C PHE A 565 -3.74 1.21 18.28
N TYR A 566 -3.81 2.50 18.07
CA TYR A 566 -2.70 3.40 18.34
C TYR A 566 -2.30 3.39 19.82
N GLU A 567 -3.25 3.44 20.75
CA GLU A 567 -3.00 3.34 22.19
C GLU A 567 -2.26 2.05 22.57
N ARG A 568 -2.66 0.92 21.98
CA ARG A 568 -1.93 -0.35 22.17
C ARG A 568 -0.53 -0.30 21.57
N ALA A 569 -0.36 0.31 20.40
CA ALA A 569 0.96 0.50 19.78
C ALA A 569 1.90 1.39 20.61
N CYS A 570 1.34 2.34 21.36
CA CYS A 570 2.05 3.19 22.32
C CYS A 570 2.35 2.51 23.67
N SER A 571 1.83 1.30 23.91
CA SER A 571 1.95 0.59 25.19
C SER A 571 3.09 -0.45 25.19
N ASP A 572 3.42 -0.98 26.36
CA ASP A 572 4.33 -2.11 26.51
C ASP A 572 3.74 -3.45 26.00
N HIS A 573 2.49 -3.45 25.55
CA HIS A 573 1.74 -4.62 25.08
C HIS A 573 1.07 -4.36 23.71
N PRO A 574 1.86 -4.09 22.65
CA PRO A 574 1.31 -3.95 21.31
C PRO A 574 0.66 -5.26 20.83
N TYR A 575 -0.24 -5.18 19.84
CA TYR A 575 -0.92 -6.36 19.26
C TYR A 575 0.05 -7.45 18.77
N ALA A 576 1.18 -7.01 18.23
CA ALA A 576 2.32 -7.86 17.94
C ALA A 576 3.60 -7.12 18.33
N PRO A 577 4.70 -7.84 18.68
CA PRO A 577 5.93 -7.21 19.16
C PRO A 577 6.52 -6.14 18.23
N TYR A 578 6.23 -6.20 16.92
CA TYR A 578 6.71 -5.23 15.92
C TYR A 578 5.74 -4.08 15.66
N MET A 579 4.49 -4.15 16.12
CA MET A 579 3.45 -3.13 15.91
C MET A 579 3.57 -2.02 16.97
N THR A 580 4.75 -1.42 17.06
CA THR A 580 5.06 -0.30 17.97
C THR A 580 4.44 1.00 17.49
N GLN A 581 4.55 2.05 18.30
CA GLN A 581 4.15 3.41 17.91
C GLN A 581 4.80 3.85 16.60
N ASP A 582 6.12 3.65 16.45
CA ASP A 582 6.85 3.94 15.20
C ASP A 582 6.26 3.20 14.00
N TRP A 583 5.94 1.92 14.18
CA TRP A 583 5.31 1.11 13.13
C TRP A 583 3.94 1.67 12.75
N TYR A 584 3.12 2.04 13.74
CA TYR A 584 1.79 2.58 13.50
C TYR A 584 1.88 3.91 12.75
N VAL A 585 2.72 4.84 13.21
CA VAL A 585 2.92 6.14 12.58
C VAL A 585 3.40 5.97 11.14
N GLY A 586 4.36 5.08 10.88
CA GLY A 586 4.88 4.82 9.54
C GLY A 586 3.92 4.06 8.61
N THR A 587 3.01 3.23 9.15
CA THR A 587 2.19 2.32 8.35
C THR A 587 0.73 2.76 8.22
N LYS A 588 0.19 3.42 9.24
CA LYS A 588 -1.25 3.71 9.40
C LYS A 588 -1.59 5.19 9.45
N SER A 589 -0.58 6.07 9.37
CA SER A 589 -0.77 7.51 9.47
C SER A 589 -0.12 8.32 8.36
N THR A 590 -0.55 9.56 8.18
CA THR A 590 0.10 10.60 7.38
C THR A 590 0.99 11.51 8.21
N TRP A 591 1.31 11.20 9.47
CA TRP A 591 2.16 12.06 10.30
C TRP A 591 3.41 12.56 9.55
N PHE A 592 4.16 11.62 8.98
CA PHE A 592 5.32 11.90 8.15
C PHE A 592 4.95 12.63 6.85
N ALA A 593 3.90 12.18 6.15
CA ALA A 593 3.44 12.81 4.91
C ALA A 593 2.95 14.26 5.09
N ALA A 594 2.48 14.62 6.29
CA ALA A 594 2.12 15.98 6.70
C ALA A 594 3.36 16.85 6.97
N GLY A 595 4.57 16.28 6.87
CA GLY A 595 5.84 16.98 6.98
C GLY A 595 6.46 16.97 8.38
N HIS A 596 5.92 16.17 9.31
CA HIS A 596 6.50 15.99 10.64
C HIS A 596 7.75 15.13 10.60
N GLU A 597 8.73 15.44 11.43
CA GLU A 597 9.99 14.69 11.50
C GLU A 597 9.91 13.46 12.42
N PRO A 598 10.74 12.43 12.20
CA PRO A 598 10.84 11.25 13.10
C PRO A 598 11.27 11.54 14.53
N ASP A 599 11.90 12.70 14.77
CA ASP A 599 12.33 13.11 16.11
C ASP A 599 11.36 14.10 16.78
N GLU A 600 10.24 14.44 16.11
CA GLU A 600 9.12 15.12 16.74
C GLU A 600 8.35 14.13 17.63
N PRO A 601 7.87 14.56 18.81
CA PRO A 601 7.03 13.71 19.64
C PRO A 601 5.74 13.41 18.88
N TYR A 602 5.46 12.12 18.71
CA TYR A 602 4.21 11.70 18.09
C TYR A 602 3.01 12.18 18.93
N PRO A 603 1.90 12.55 18.27
CA PRO A 603 0.70 12.97 18.96
C PRO A 603 0.13 11.77 19.71
N MET A 604 -0.59 12.02 20.80
CA MET A 604 -1.14 10.96 21.66
C MET A 604 -2.67 11.03 21.67
N GLY A 605 -3.32 9.88 21.76
CA GLY A 605 -4.79 9.80 21.82
C GLY A 605 -5.45 10.51 20.63
N GLU A 606 -6.42 11.38 20.93
CA GLU A 606 -7.25 12.08 19.94
C GLU A 606 -6.45 13.03 19.02
N ASP A 607 -5.28 13.52 19.45
CA ASP A 607 -4.43 14.38 18.61
C ASP A 607 -3.88 13.62 17.38
N MET A 608 -3.94 12.29 17.37
CA MET A 608 -3.54 11.46 16.24
C MET A 608 -4.63 11.33 15.16
N ILE A 609 -5.90 11.60 15.49
CA ILE A 609 -7.06 11.40 14.59
C ILE A 609 -6.88 12.08 13.23
N PRO A 610 -6.40 13.34 13.12
CA PRO A 610 -6.21 14.01 11.83
C PRO A 610 -5.19 13.31 10.92
N TYR A 611 -4.32 12.46 11.48
CA TYR A 611 -3.27 11.77 10.76
C TYR A 611 -3.61 10.32 10.45
N PHE A 612 -4.71 9.75 10.95
CA PHE A 612 -5.14 8.42 10.52
C PHE A 612 -5.49 8.46 9.03
N THR A 613 -4.91 7.56 8.25
CA THR A 613 -5.07 7.63 6.78
C THR A 613 -5.20 6.33 6.05
N LYS A 614 -4.82 5.19 6.65
CA LYS A 614 -4.97 3.89 6.01
C LYS A 614 -5.95 3.03 6.79
N VAL A 615 -7.22 3.23 6.46
CA VAL A 615 -8.26 2.26 6.79
C VAL A 615 -8.02 1.05 5.89
N VAL A 616 -7.98 -0.14 6.49
CA VAL A 616 -7.71 -1.37 5.76
C VAL A 616 -9.00 -2.14 5.68
N ALA A 617 -9.69 -2.05 4.54
CA ALA A 617 -11.00 -2.67 4.35
C ALA A 617 -10.87 -4.09 3.79
N TYR A 618 -10.51 -5.06 4.64
CA TYR A 618 -10.20 -6.41 4.14
C TYR A 618 -11.35 -7.05 3.35
N ASP A 619 -12.57 -6.95 3.88
CA ASP A 619 -13.74 -7.62 3.32
C ASP A 619 -14.29 -6.92 2.08
N ALA A 620 -14.09 -5.60 1.97
CA ALA A 620 -14.46 -4.84 0.79
C ALA A 620 -13.68 -5.29 -0.45
N LEU A 621 -12.41 -5.68 -0.29
CA LEU A 621 -11.61 -6.26 -1.37
C LEU A 621 -12.20 -7.61 -1.83
N ALA A 622 -12.53 -8.49 -0.90
CA ALA A 622 -13.14 -9.79 -1.22
C ALA A 622 -14.53 -9.61 -1.85
N ALA A 623 -15.32 -8.64 -1.40
CA ALA A 623 -16.59 -8.26 -2.01
C ALA A 623 -16.43 -7.81 -3.46
N VAL A 624 -15.48 -6.91 -3.78
CA VAL A 624 -15.17 -6.55 -5.18
C VAL A 624 -14.63 -7.76 -5.94
N GLY A 625 -13.80 -8.60 -5.30
CA GLY A 625 -13.31 -9.86 -5.84
C GLY A 625 -14.40 -10.84 -6.27
N SER A 626 -15.57 -10.78 -5.64
CA SER A 626 -16.72 -11.62 -5.95
C SER A 626 -17.57 -11.15 -7.14
N SER A 627 -17.24 -9.99 -7.74
CA SER A 627 -18.02 -9.36 -8.81
C SER A 627 -17.88 -10.00 -10.21
N GLY A 628 -16.94 -10.94 -10.34
CA GLY A 628 -16.65 -11.69 -11.57
C GLY A 628 -15.30 -11.34 -12.18
N GLN A 629 -14.72 -12.28 -12.93
CA GLN A 629 -13.39 -12.11 -13.53
C GLN A 629 -13.34 -10.97 -14.55
N ASP A 630 -14.41 -10.77 -15.31
CA ASP A 630 -14.54 -9.67 -16.28
C ASP A 630 -14.49 -8.28 -15.63
N VAL A 631 -14.99 -8.14 -14.39
CA VAL A 631 -14.82 -6.90 -13.61
C VAL A 631 -13.35 -6.71 -13.23
N LEU A 632 -12.71 -7.75 -12.68
CA LEU A 632 -11.30 -7.70 -12.29
C LEU A 632 -10.39 -7.39 -13.49
N ASP A 633 -10.68 -7.96 -14.65
CA ASP A 633 -9.94 -7.75 -15.90
C ASP A 633 -10.16 -6.34 -16.46
N LYS A 634 -11.41 -5.84 -16.47
CA LYS A 634 -11.75 -4.50 -16.97
C LYS A 634 -10.98 -3.41 -16.24
N PHE A 635 -10.79 -3.57 -14.93
CA PHE A 635 -10.05 -2.63 -14.09
C PHE A 635 -8.55 -2.96 -13.99
N GLY A 636 -8.10 -4.09 -14.54
CA GLY A 636 -6.71 -4.54 -14.41
C GLY A 636 -6.30 -4.77 -12.95
N ILE A 637 -7.25 -5.19 -12.10
CA ILE A 637 -7.03 -5.30 -10.65
C ILE A 637 -6.06 -6.43 -10.36
N VAL A 638 -6.28 -7.65 -10.84
CA VAL A 638 -5.40 -8.79 -10.53
C VAL A 638 -4.28 -8.85 -11.57
N LYS A 639 -3.04 -8.95 -11.09
CA LYS A 639 -1.84 -9.05 -11.94
C LYS A 639 -1.30 -10.49 -11.91
N PRO A 640 -0.64 -10.97 -12.98
CA PRO A 640 0.04 -12.25 -12.95
C PRO A 640 1.08 -12.31 -11.84
N ILE A 641 1.24 -13.50 -11.25
CA ILE A 641 2.26 -13.75 -10.23
C ILE A 641 3.63 -13.80 -10.92
N VAL A 642 4.60 -13.04 -10.42
CA VAL A 642 5.93 -12.91 -11.00
C VAL A 642 6.98 -13.63 -10.18
N LYS A 643 6.89 -13.59 -8.84
CA LYS A 643 7.96 -14.07 -7.96
C LYS A 643 7.67 -15.44 -7.33
N ARG A 644 6.40 -15.78 -7.07
CA ARG A 644 6.02 -17.00 -6.36
C ARG A 644 5.17 -17.98 -7.19
N GLN A 645 5.84 -18.83 -7.98
CA GLN A 645 5.15 -19.88 -8.76
C GLN A 645 4.55 -20.99 -7.89
N ASP A 646 4.98 -21.12 -6.63
CA ASP A 646 4.48 -22.13 -5.69
C ASP A 646 3.02 -21.88 -5.23
N VAL A 647 2.48 -20.72 -5.57
CA VAL A 647 1.08 -20.34 -5.31
C VAL A 647 0.27 -20.16 -6.59
N ASP A 648 0.82 -20.55 -7.74
CA ASP A 648 0.11 -20.58 -9.03
C ASP A 648 -0.64 -21.91 -9.15
N ASP A 649 -1.96 -21.87 -8.95
CA ASP A 649 -2.85 -23.01 -9.08
C ASP A 649 -4.07 -22.62 -9.94
N GLU A 650 -4.44 -23.51 -10.85
CA GLU A 650 -5.50 -23.25 -11.83
C GLU A 650 -6.89 -23.10 -11.18
N THR A 651 -7.10 -23.76 -10.04
CA THR A 651 -8.37 -23.83 -9.32
C THR A 651 -8.41 -22.86 -8.13
N HIS A 652 -7.29 -22.67 -7.43
CA HIS A 652 -7.21 -21.94 -6.16
C HIS A 652 -6.24 -20.76 -6.24
N ARG A 653 -6.77 -19.54 -6.26
CA ARG A 653 -5.98 -18.31 -6.46
C ARG A 653 -5.77 -17.53 -5.16
N LEU A 654 -4.59 -16.93 -5.01
CA LEU A 654 -4.27 -16.01 -3.92
C LEU A 654 -4.04 -14.60 -4.45
N VAL A 655 -4.64 -13.60 -3.80
CA VAL A 655 -4.41 -12.18 -4.06
C VAL A 655 -3.80 -11.53 -2.83
N GLY A 656 -2.61 -10.93 -3.01
CA GLY A 656 -1.70 -10.49 -1.96
C GLY A 656 -1.02 -11.69 -1.30
N ILE A 657 0.20 -12.01 -1.69
CA ILE A 657 0.88 -13.23 -1.24
C ILE A 657 1.76 -12.90 -0.01
N PRO A 658 1.49 -13.47 1.18
CA PRO A 658 2.29 -13.22 2.38
C PRO A 658 3.68 -13.83 2.31
N ALA A 659 4.65 -13.18 2.95
CA ALA A 659 6.00 -13.74 3.10
C ALA A 659 5.97 -15.06 3.89
N VAL A 660 6.80 -16.03 3.46
CA VAL A 660 7.03 -17.27 4.21
C VAL A 660 8.33 -17.10 4.99
N LYS A 661 8.28 -17.33 6.31
CA LYS A 661 9.48 -17.29 7.15
C LYS A 661 10.40 -18.44 6.78
N GLU A 662 11.69 -18.16 6.75
CA GLU A 662 12.73 -19.19 6.65
C GLU A 662 12.61 -20.16 7.84
N THR A 663 12.64 -21.46 7.54
CA THR A 663 12.69 -22.55 8.53
C THR A 663 13.93 -23.39 8.26
N GLU A 664 14.31 -24.29 9.18
CA GLU A 664 15.48 -25.17 8.98
C GLU A 664 15.42 -25.96 7.66
N ASP A 665 14.21 -26.29 7.19
CA ASP A 665 14.00 -27.14 6.02
C ASP A 665 13.52 -26.38 4.76
N GLN A 666 13.20 -25.08 4.86
CA GLN A 666 12.66 -24.31 3.73
C GLN A 666 13.17 -22.86 3.71
N PRO A 667 13.71 -22.37 2.58
CA PRO A 667 14.10 -20.98 2.44
C PRO A 667 12.86 -20.07 2.58
N GLY A 668 13.05 -18.91 3.20
CA GLY A 668 11.99 -17.90 3.26
C GLY A 668 11.62 -17.40 1.86
N LEU A 669 10.34 -17.08 1.65
CA LEU A 669 9.82 -16.56 0.39
C LEU A 669 9.30 -15.12 0.58
N PRO A 670 9.51 -14.22 -0.38
CA PRO A 670 9.13 -12.83 -0.26
C PRO A 670 7.61 -12.64 -0.28
N GLN A 671 7.16 -11.48 0.23
CA GLN A 671 5.81 -10.98 -0.01
C GLN A 671 5.67 -10.52 -1.47
N GLU A 672 4.49 -10.66 -2.05
CA GLU A 672 4.17 -10.17 -3.40
C GLU A 672 2.76 -9.59 -3.47
N GLU A 673 2.66 -8.35 -3.92
CA GLU A 673 1.40 -7.67 -4.21
C GLU A 673 1.07 -7.91 -5.70
N ASN A 674 0.38 -9.02 -5.98
CA ASN A 674 0.01 -9.42 -7.34
C ASN A 674 -1.30 -8.75 -7.81
N PHE A 675 -1.46 -7.45 -7.55
CA PHE A 675 -2.66 -6.71 -7.92
C PHE A 675 -2.41 -5.19 -8.00
N ASP A 676 -3.39 -4.41 -8.48
CA ASP A 676 -3.36 -2.96 -8.57
C ASP A 676 -4.14 -2.32 -7.42
N ALA A 677 -3.40 -1.88 -6.40
CA ALA A 677 -3.96 -1.35 -5.17
C ALA A 677 -4.71 -0.02 -5.36
N ASP A 678 -4.20 0.87 -6.22
CA ASP A 678 -4.82 2.16 -6.49
C ASP A 678 -6.16 2.00 -7.23
N LYS A 679 -6.19 1.13 -8.24
CA LYS A 679 -7.44 0.83 -8.97
C LYS A 679 -8.46 0.14 -8.05
N MET A 680 -8.02 -0.79 -7.20
CA MET A 680 -8.92 -1.42 -6.23
C MET A 680 -9.48 -0.38 -5.23
N GLY A 681 -8.64 0.49 -4.69
CA GLY A 681 -9.05 1.55 -3.76
C GLY A 681 -10.04 2.52 -4.40
N LEU A 682 -9.82 2.90 -5.67
CA LEU A 682 -10.75 3.73 -6.43
C LEU A 682 -12.12 3.05 -6.60
N VAL A 683 -12.14 1.77 -6.99
CA VAL A 683 -13.40 1.01 -7.17
C VAL A 683 -14.16 0.93 -5.85
N ILE A 684 -13.49 0.56 -4.75
CA ILE A 684 -14.11 0.50 -3.42
C ILE A 684 -14.66 1.87 -3.02
N THR A 685 -13.87 2.94 -3.18
CA THR A 685 -14.31 4.31 -2.86
C THR A 685 -15.55 4.71 -3.64
N ALA A 686 -15.57 4.47 -4.95
CA ALA A 686 -16.71 4.78 -5.83
C ALA A 686 -17.97 4.01 -5.42
N LEU A 687 -17.84 2.72 -5.08
CA LEU A 687 -18.95 1.88 -4.64
C LEU A 687 -19.49 2.31 -3.26
N LEU A 688 -18.61 2.60 -2.30
CA LEU A 688 -19.02 3.05 -0.96
C LEU A 688 -19.77 4.38 -1.02
N LYS A 689 -19.25 5.38 -1.76
CA LYS A 689 -19.96 6.65 -1.95
C LYS A 689 -21.29 6.45 -2.67
N GLY A 690 -21.27 5.76 -3.80
CA GLY A 690 -22.50 5.60 -4.57
C GLY A 690 -23.54 4.75 -3.87
N SER A 691 -23.15 3.82 -2.99
CA SER A 691 -24.11 3.05 -2.18
C SER A 691 -25.06 3.95 -1.37
N ILE A 692 -24.52 5.01 -0.75
CA ILE A 692 -25.29 6.02 0.00
C ILE A 692 -25.95 7.02 -0.94
N LEU A 693 -25.21 7.57 -1.89
CA LEU A 693 -25.72 8.59 -2.80
C LEU A 693 -26.92 8.08 -3.61
N ALA A 694 -26.84 6.87 -4.16
CA ALA A 694 -27.94 6.25 -4.89
C ALA A 694 -29.20 6.14 -4.03
N LYS A 695 -29.06 5.79 -2.75
CA LYS A 695 -30.18 5.72 -1.81
C LYS A 695 -30.79 7.10 -1.57
N GLN A 696 -29.98 8.11 -1.33
CA GLN A 696 -30.43 9.49 -1.09
C GLN A 696 -31.09 10.11 -2.33
N GLN A 697 -30.55 9.79 -3.51
CA GLN A 697 -31.03 10.26 -4.81
C GLN A 697 -32.17 9.40 -5.40
N ARG A 698 -32.53 8.28 -4.73
CA ARG A 698 -33.60 7.35 -5.09
C ARG A 698 -33.41 6.69 -6.48
N LEU A 699 -32.20 6.23 -6.74
CA LEU A 699 -31.81 5.53 -7.98
C LEU A 699 -32.03 4.01 -7.93
#